data_AF-A0A2I0W9G7-F1
#
_entry.id   AF-A0A2I0W9G7-F1
#
_cell.length_a   1.000
_cell.length_b   1.000
_cell.length_c   1.000
_cell.angle_alpha   90.00
_cell.angle_beta   90.00
_cell.angle_gamma   90.00
#
_symmetry.space_group_name_H-M   'P 1'
#
loop_
_entity.id
_entity.type
_entity.pdbx_description
1 polymer ?
#
loop_
_entity_poly.entity_id
_entity_poly.type
_entity_poly.pdbx_seq_one_letter_code
_entity_poly.pdbx_strand_id
1 'polypeptide(L)'
;MDAASKKLVSTTPRRCMLSFCRILLLIIIVIISVLVAETRAASRVSRGSGKSSVFSLFNLKSKSKFWSESLIRTDFDDLEGSVPSGHGKMEVVNYTKAGNIANFLKMSEVDSIYLPVPINFIFIGFEGKGNHEFLLGPEEMSRWFTKIDHIFEHTRIPHIGEILTPFYKTSVEKSQRYHLPLVSHVNYNFSVHAIQMGEKVTSVFEQAVAALSRKEVILDSRADEDVVWQVDIDRMGYILTTLIDHLKLEDAYNVFILNPKYNNKRLRYGYRRGLSESEIKFLNENKTVQAKILQSEHVTGPTLEIDKIDPRPLYVNRPSSNFVWTTTEEIDTVEWSKKCSDVLTHVASSTEGKDDVELLSSKVIQMLYGKKDDLSDLLREGLKSGDFTGLQAECLTDTWIGANRWMFIDLSAGPFSWGPTVGGEGVRTELSLPNVGKTIGAVAEIKEDEAEDKLQDVIRERFSSFGDDHQAIDILVAEIDIYELFAFRHCKGRRTKLALCEELEERMHDLKSELEGFKSDDSDESHKKKALDALKRMEKWNLFGDTPEEYQSYTVAHDTFLSHLGATLWGSLRHVVTPSMADGAYHYYEKISFQIYFITQEKVRNMKKLPVNLKALTDGLSSLAVAFQKVMFSQHLLALSEDPDLTMAFSVARRAAAVPLLLVNGTYRLTTRAYLDSLILQRQLQKLSDHGSLKGIHSDSRSTLEVPIFWFIHNDPVLVDKHYQARALSDMVIVVQSDKAVWESHLQCNGKPIAWDLRRPIKAAISATAEHLSGLLPLHLAYSQVHETALEDWTWSVGCSPLSITSQGWHLSLFQTDAIARSYIITALEESIQTVNGVIHRLVLEQTTAQGFRLFKSQERTMVDKYNSVVSLWRRIATISSGMRYGDAMKLLHLLENSSKGFADHVNTTIALLHPVHCTRQRKVDIVLDLTTIPAFLVVFAILWFVLRPRRQKPKIN
;
A
#
# COMPACT_ATOMS: atom_id res chain seq x y z
N MET A 1 54.31 74.61 -53.10
CA MET A 1 54.07 73.19 -53.40
C MET A 1 53.17 72.60 -52.32
N ASP A 2 51.97 73.13 -52.08
CA ASP A 2 50.77 73.27 -52.95
C ASP A 2 49.82 72.09 -52.69
N ALA A 3 48.51 72.26 -52.46
CA ALA A 3 47.73 73.48 -52.22
C ALA A 3 46.42 73.16 -51.43
N ALA A 4 45.74 74.23 -50.99
CA ALA A 4 44.32 74.40 -50.59
C ALA A 4 43.33 73.20 -50.74
N SER A 5 42.24 73.04 -49.97
CA SER A 5 41.45 73.95 -49.12
C SER A 5 40.54 73.11 -48.17
N LYS A 6 39.77 73.60 -47.18
CA LYS A 6 39.34 74.96 -46.78
C LYS A 6 39.14 75.02 -45.23
N LYS A 7 38.28 75.91 -44.71
CA LYS A 7 37.99 76.14 -43.27
C LYS A 7 36.61 75.61 -42.84
N LEU A 8 36.46 75.23 -41.57
CA LEU A 8 35.58 75.98 -40.65
C LEU A 8 36.10 75.93 -39.20
N VAL A 9 35.53 76.76 -38.32
CA VAL A 9 36.17 77.31 -37.10
C VAL A 9 35.71 76.63 -35.80
N SER A 10 36.55 76.76 -34.78
CA SER A 10 36.46 76.26 -33.40
C SER A 10 35.18 76.59 -32.63
N THR A 11 34.85 75.75 -31.64
CA THR A 11 34.95 76.12 -30.21
C THR A 11 35.00 74.87 -29.33
N THR A 12 35.78 74.91 -28.23
CA THR A 12 35.75 73.89 -27.18
C THR A 12 34.51 74.05 -26.30
N PRO A 13 34.08 73.00 -25.57
CA PRO A 13 34.27 73.14 -24.12
C PRO A 13 34.70 71.84 -23.40
N ARG A 14 35.64 72.02 -22.47
CA ARG A 14 35.86 71.10 -21.35
C ARG A 14 34.58 70.98 -20.52
N ARG A 15 33.79 69.91 -20.65
CA ARG A 15 32.79 69.53 -19.62
C ARG A 15 32.29 68.08 -19.59
N CYS A 16 32.67 67.19 -20.52
CA CYS A 16 32.12 65.84 -20.57
C CYS A 16 32.87 64.79 -19.70
N MET A 17 34.19 64.90 -19.52
CA MET A 17 34.97 63.87 -18.79
C MET A 17 34.79 63.85 -17.26
N LEU A 18 34.31 64.91 -16.61
CA LEU A 18 34.06 64.89 -15.16
C LEU A 18 32.76 64.18 -14.75
N SER A 19 31.82 63.97 -15.67
CA SER A 19 30.58 63.23 -15.36
C SER A 19 30.82 61.73 -15.37
N PHE A 20 31.47 61.21 -16.41
CA PHE A 20 31.80 59.79 -16.53
C PHE A 20 32.69 59.29 -15.39
N CYS A 21 33.68 60.09 -14.98
CA CYS A 21 34.57 59.75 -13.87
C CYS A 21 33.83 59.71 -12.51
N ARG A 22 32.82 60.56 -12.29
CA ARG A 22 31.98 60.54 -11.08
C ARG A 22 31.04 59.35 -11.02
N ILE A 23 30.47 58.94 -12.16
CA ILE A 23 29.61 57.74 -12.23
C ILE A 23 30.44 56.48 -11.98
N LEU A 24 31.65 56.38 -12.56
CA LEU A 24 32.56 55.26 -12.31
C LEU A 24 33.00 55.19 -10.84
N LEU A 25 33.31 56.35 -10.22
CA LEU A 25 33.67 56.41 -8.80
C LEU A 25 32.50 56.02 -7.87
N LEU A 26 31.26 56.42 -8.21
CA LEU A 26 30.06 56.03 -7.47
C LEU A 26 29.80 54.52 -7.56
N ILE A 27 29.97 53.91 -8.73
CA ILE A 27 29.85 52.45 -8.91
C ILE A 27 30.92 51.73 -8.07
N ILE A 28 32.17 52.20 -8.10
CA ILE A 28 33.26 51.63 -7.29
C ILE A 28 33.01 51.80 -5.79
N ILE A 29 32.51 52.97 -5.34
CA ILE A 29 32.19 53.22 -3.93
C ILE A 29 31.00 52.37 -3.46
N VAL A 30 29.98 52.14 -4.30
CA VAL A 30 28.86 51.23 -3.99
C VAL A 30 29.33 49.77 -3.92
N ILE A 31 30.21 49.34 -4.82
CA ILE A 31 30.80 47.98 -4.75
C ILE A 31 31.67 47.82 -3.49
N ILE A 32 32.45 48.83 -3.11
CA ILE A 32 33.27 48.80 -1.90
C ILE A 32 32.42 48.89 -0.62
N SER A 33 31.32 49.65 -0.58
CA SER A 33 30.45 49.70 0.59
C SER A 33 29.60 48.44 0.77
N VAL A 34 29.25 47.74 -0.32
CA VAL A 34 28.71 46.36 -0.25
C VAL A 34 29.76 45.38 0.28
N LEU A 35 31.03 45.50 -0.14
CA LEU A 35 32.14 44.65 0.35
C LEU A 35 32.59 44.89 1.80
N VAL A 36 32.19 46.01 2.43
CA VAL A 36 32.58 46.35 3.82
C VAL A 36 31.41 46.21 4.82
N ALA A 37 30.17 46.00 4.34
CA ALA A 37 28.99 45.86 5.19
C ALA A 37 28.80 44.45 5.80
N GLU A 38 29.51 43.41 5.33
CA GLU A 38 29.34 42.03 5.81
C GLU A 38 30.40 41.53 6.81
N THR A 39 31.33 42.38 7.27
CA THR A 39 32.36 41.98 8.25
C THR A 39 32.09 42.49 9.67
N ARG A 40 31.05 41.95 10.33
CA ARG A 40 30.97 41.91 11.81
C ARG A 40 30.45 40.56 12.34
N ALA A 41 31.39 39.74 12.79
CA ALA A 41 31.26 38.74 13.85
C ALA A 41 30.16 37.67 13.71
N ALA A 42 30.27 36.81 12.69
CA ALA A 42 30.07 35.39 12.94
C ALA A 42 31.37 34.81 13.53
N SER A 43 31.28 34.00 14.58
CA SER A 43 32.44 33.31 15.15
C SER A 43 33.05 32.37 14.10
N ARG A 44 34.38 32.42 13.93
CA ARG A 44 35.12 31.42 13.16
C ARG A 44 35.14 30.09 13.93
N VAL A 45 34.02 29.36 13.89
CA VAL A 45 34.11 27.90 13.91
C VAL A 45 34.79 27.52 12.60
N SER A 46 35.90 26.77 12.72
CA SER A 46 36.58 26.21 11.56
C SER A 46 35.66 25.19 10.89
N ARG A 47 34.86 25.62 9.91
CA ARG A 47 34.24 24.70 8.94
C ARG A 47 35.35 24.08 8.13
N GLY A 48 35.92 23.00 8.67
CA GLY A 48 36.61 22.02 7.85
C GLY A 48 35.63 21.54 6.80
N SER A 49 35.89 21.85 5.54
CA SER A 49 35.27 21.16 4.41
C SER A 49 35.88 19.77 4.32
N GLY A 50 35.61 18.94 5.33
CA GLY A 50 35.70 17.50 5.17
C GLY A 50 34.68 17.12 4.12
N LYS A 51 35.12 16.47 3.04
CA LYS A 51 34.20 15.65 2.25
C LYS A 51 33.51 14.72 3.25
N SER A 52 32.19 14.74 3.31
CA SER A 52 31.42 13.82 4.14
C SER A 52 31.80 12.38 3.82
N SER A 53 31.68 11.47 4.79
CA SER A 53 31.84 10.04 4.52
C SER A 53 30.90 9.66 3.38
N VAL A 54 31.50 9.17 2.28
CA VAL A 54 30.76 8.93 1.04
C VAL A 54 29.73 7.83 1.25
N PHE A 55 30.01 6.88 2.15
CA PHE A 55 29.16 5.76 2.60
C PHE A 55 27.90 6.13 3.41
N SER A 56 27.71 7.41 3.74
CA SER A 56 26.55 7.85 4.53
C SER A 56 25.33 8.07 3.61
N LEU A 57 24.51 7.02 3.48
CA LEU A 57 23.26 7.01 2.70
C LEU A 57 22.30 8.16 3.03
N PHE A 58 22.38 8.73 4.23
CA PHE A 58 21.49 9.79 4.69
C PHE A 58 22.17 11.14 4.97
N ASN A 59 23.47 11.29 4.66
CA ASN A 59 24.18 12.58 4.62
C ASN A 59 24.08 13.16 3.21
N LEU A 60 22.86 13.55 2.86
CA LEU A 60 22.45 14.05 1.55
C LEU A 60 22.42 15.59 1.57
N LYS A 61 22.46 16.24 0.40
CA LYS A 61 22.34 17.71 0.31
C LYS A 61 21.00 18.11 0.98
N SER A 62 20.92 19.27 1.64
CA SER A 62 19.72 19.65 2.44
C SER A 62 18.41 19.75 1.65
N LYS A 63 18.48 19.76 0.31
CA LYS A 63 17.35 19.70 -0.63
C LYS A 63 17.00 18.28 -1.08
N SER A 64 17.95 17.36 -1.09
CA SER A 64 17.79 15.93 -1.34
C SER A 64 17.61 15.16 -0.04
N LYS A 65 16.73 15.68 0.81
CA LYS A 65 15.98 14.80 1.72
C LYS A 65 15.40 13.65 0.88
N PHE A 66 15.25 12.47 1.49
CA PHE A 66 14.54 11.33 0.89
C PHE A 66 13.20 11.76 0.26
N TRP A 67 12.58 12.77 0.86
CA TRP A 67 11.39 13.49 0.38
C TRP A 67 11.60 15.00 0.39
N SER A 68 11.45 15.66 -0.76
CA SER A 68 11.26 17.10 -0.79
C SER A 68 9.78 17.43 -0.54
N GLU A 69 9.52 18.52 0.18
CA GLU A 69 8.15 19.06 0.36
C GLU A 69 7.47 19.41 -0.98
N SER A 70 8.23 19.56 -2.06
CA SER A 70 7.72 19.79 -3.42
C SER A 70 7.13 18.53 -4.08
N LEU A 71 7.58 17.32 -3.71
CA LEU A 71 7.03 16.06 -4.24
C LEU A 71 5.78 15.59 -3.48
N ILE A 72 5.57 16.11 -2.26
CA ILE A 72 4.48 15.70 -1.35
C ILE A 72 3.25 16.63 -1.47
N ARG A 73 3.27 17.59 -2.41
CA ARG A 73 2.19 18.57 -2.54
C ARG A 73 0.86 17.96 -2.97
N THR A 74 -0.17 18.48 -2.33
CA THR A 74 -1.61 18.24 -2.52
C THR A 74 -2.17 18.81 -3.83
N ASP A 75 -1.34 19.45 -4.64
CA ASP A 75 -1.79 20.56 -5.47
C ASP A 75 -2.18 20.06 -6.86
N PHE A 76 -3.42 19.57 -6.93
CA PHE A 76 -4.23 19.49 -8.15
C PHE A 76 -4.24 20.81 -8.96
N ASP A 77 -3.78 21.91 -8.38
CA ASP A 77 -3.55 23.21 -8.99
C ASP A 77 -2.55 23.13 -10.17
N ASP A 78 -1.54 22.25 -10.10
CA ASP A 78 -0.62 21.96 -11.23
C ASP A 78 -1.32 21.19 -12.36
N LEU A 79 -2.48 20.58 -12.07
CA LEU A 79 -3.36 19.92 -13.04
C LEU A 79 -4.51 20.84 -13.50
N GLU A 80 -4.60 22.11 -13.08
CA GLU A 80 -5.69 22.99 -13.52
C GLU A 80 -5.43 23.58 -14.92
N GLY A 81 -6.36 23.33 -15.84
CA GLY A 81 -6.31 23.89 -17.19
C GLY A 81 -6.54 25.40 -17.15
N SER A 82 -5.71 26.16 -17.88
CA SER A 82 -5.77 27.63 -17.88
C SER A 82 -6.26 28.16 -19.23
N VAL A 83 -7.28 29.03 -19.21
CA VAL A 83 -7.64 29.84 -20.38
C VAL A 83 -6.65 31.02 -20.48
N PRO A 84 -5.89 31.17 -21.58
CA PRO A 84 -4.96 32.29 -21.72
C PRO A 84 -5.68 33.64 -21.71
N SER A 85 -5.28 34.55 -20.83
CA SER A 85 -5.86 35.89 -20.69
C SER A 85 -5.32 36.85 -21.77
N GLY A 86 -5.76 36.66 -23.02
CA GLY A 86 -5.42 37.53 -24.13
C GLY A 86 -6.64 38.17 -24.81
N HIS A 87 -6.38 39.19 -25.63
CA HIS A 87 -7.40 39.78 -26.51
C HIS A 87 -6.86 39.97 -27.93
N GLY A 88 -7.60 39.46 -28.92
CA GLY A 88 -7.39 39.75 -30.33
C GLY A 88 -6.19 39.05 -30.97
N LYS A 89 -5.46 39.76 -31.84
CA LYS A 89 -4.44 39.17 -32.73
C LYS A 89 -3.28 38.47 -32.00
N MET A 90 -2.98 38.86 -30.76
CA MET A 90 -1.95 38.21 -29.94
C MET A 90 -2.33 36.79 -29.50
N GLU A 91 -3.62 36.50 -29.27
CA GLU A 91 -4.06 35.14 -28.94
C GLU A 91 -3.86 34.18 -30.12
N VAL A 92 -4.17 34.62 -31.34
CA VAL A 92 -3.97 33.81 -32.56
C VAL A 92 -2.49 33.43 -32.72
N VAL A 93 -1.59 34.39 -32.47
CA VAL A 93 -0.14 34.16 -32.52
C VAL A 93 0.28 33.17 -31.43
N ASN A 94 -0.18 33.36 -30.19
CA ASN A 94 0.13 32.45 -29.08
C ASN A 94 -0.39 31.03 -29.34
N TYR A 95 -1.61 30.89 -29.89
CA TYR A 95 -2.19 29.62 -30.33
C TYR A 95 -1.30 28.95 -31.35
N THR A 96 -0.97 29.61 -32.47
CA THR A 96 -0.08 29.03 -33.49
C THR A 96 1.34 28.74 -33.01
N LYS A 97 1.81 29.38 -31.94
CA LYS A 97 3.13 29.14 -31.33
C LYS A 97 3.14 27.96 -30.35
N ALA A 98 2.00 27.56 -29.79
CA ALA A 98 1.92 26.46 -28.83
C ALA A 98 2.16 25.09 -29.49
N GLY A 99 2.02 25.00 -30.81
CA GLY A 99 2.24 23.79 -31.61
C GLY A 99 1.05 22.83 -31.60
N ASN A 100 0.55 22.51 -30.41
CA ASN A 100 -0.63 21.66 -30.20
C ASN A 100 -1.63 22.30 -29.21
N ILE A 101 -2.84 21.74 -29.16
CA ILE A 101 -3.94 22.29 -28.36
C ILE A 101 -3.70 22.09 -26.85
N ALA A 102 -3.12 20.95 -26.46
CA ALA A 102 -2.80 20.62 -25.07
C ALA A 102 -1.87 21.67 -24.42
N ASN A 103 -0.74 22.00 -25.07
CA ASN A 103 0.21 23.02 -24.62
C ASN A 103 -0.43 24.40 -24.52
N PHE A 104 -1.35 24.75 -25.42
CA PHE A 104 -2.03 26.05 -25.40
C PHE A 104 -2.95 26.20 -24.18
N LEU A 105 -3.63 25.13 -23.78
CA LEU A 105 -4.50 25.08 -22.59
C LEU A 105 -3.73 24.78 -21.29
N LYS A 106 -2.44 24.46 -21.39
CA LYS A 106 -1.59 23.90 -20.32
C LYS A 106 -2.15 22.61 -19.72
N MET A 107 -2.70 21.74 -20.55
CA MET A 107 -3.11 20.39 -20.15
C MET A 107 -1.97 19.42 -20.44
N SER A 108 -1.49 18.71 -19.43
CA SER A 108 -0.49 17.64 -19.54
C SER A 108 -1.08 16.30 -19.10
N GLU A 109 -0.49 15.20 -19.55
CA GLU A 109 -0.87 13.87 -19.07
C GLU A 109 -0.61 13.78 -17.55
N VAL A 110 -1.51 13.10 -16.85
CA VAL A 110 -1.48 12.97 -15.39
C VAL A 110 -0.59 11.77 -15.04
N ASP A 111 0.61 12.05 -14.53
CA ASP A 111 1.57 11.02 -14.12
C ASP A 111 1.13 10.29 -12.84
N SER A 112 0.72 11.04 -11.81
CA SER A 112 0.26 10.47 -10.53
C SER A 112 -0.69 11.37 -9.75
N ILE A 113 -1.60 10.78 -8.97
CA ILE A 113 -2.48 11.45 -8.00
C ILE A 113 -2.26 10.86 -6.61
N TYR A 114 -2.26 11.70 -5.58
CA TYR A 114 -2.00 11.28 -4.20
C TYR A 114 -3.27 11.21 -3.34
N LEU A 115 -3.53 10.06 -2.73
CA LEU A 115 -4.56 9.87 -1.70
C LEU A 115 -3.93 9.95 -0.31
N PRO A 116 -4.29 10.95 0.52
CA PRO A 116 -3.79 11.06 1.89
C PRO A 116 -4.31 9.92 2.78
N VAL A 117 -3.41 9.30 3.54
CA VAL A 117 -3.71 8.21 4.47
C VAL A 117 -3.17 8.53 5.88
N PRO A 118 -4.05 8.69 6.90
CA PRO A 118 -3.65 9.02 8.26
C PRO A 118 -3.20 7.80 9.07
N ILE A 119 -1.98 7.80 9.63
CA ILE A 119 -1.48 6.77 10.54
C ILE A 119 -1.01 7.37 11.87
N ASN A 120 -1.28 6.66 12.96
CA ASN A 120 -0.71 6.92 14.28
C ASN A 120 0.19 5.73 14.68
N PHE A 121 1.44 5.99 15.08
CA PHE A 121 2.36 5.02 15.68
C PHE A 121 2.44 5.28 17.18
N ILE A 122 1.90 4.38 17.99
CA ILE A 122 1.73 4.55 19.43
C ILE A 122 2.75 3.69 20.17
N PHE A 123 3.75 4.32 20.80
CA PHE A 123 4.83 3.67 21.52
C PHE A 123 4.51 3.59 23.01
N ILE A 124 4.54 2.37 23.58
CA ILE A 124 4.30 2.09 25.01
C ILE A 124 5.48 1.28 25.55
N GLY A 125 6.12 1.73 26.64
CA GLY A 125 7.31 1.10 27.21
C GLY A 125 8.64 1.56 26.58
N PHE A 126 8.68 2.77 26.02
CA PHE A 126 9.84 3.40 25.38
C PHE A 126 10.26 4.72 26.05
N GLU A 127 9.72 4.99 27.23
CA GLU A 127 9.96 6.17 28.08
C GLU A 127 11.08 5.92 29.12
N GLY A 128 11.91 4.90 28.93
CA GLY A 128 12.91 4.47 29.92
C GLY A 128 12.34 3.67 31.10
N LYS A 129 11.03 3.37 31.10
CA LYS A 129 10.36 2.59 32.15
C LYS A 129 9.84 1.22 31.69
N GLY A 130 9.84 0.93 30.40
CA GLY A 130 9.53 -0.39 29.84
C GLY A 130 10.71 -1.37 29.90
N ASN A 131 10.70 -2.37 29.03
CA ASN A 131 11.70 -3.43 28.99
C ASN A 131 13.12 -2.89 28.75
N HIS A 132 14.11 -3.45 29.46
CA HIS A 132 15.51 -3.01 29.46
C HIS A 132 15.74 -1.50 29.72
N GLU A 133 14.75 -0.80 30.29
CA GLU A 133 14.79 0.66 30.51
C GLU A 133 15.10 1.46 29.22
N PHE A 134 14.69 0.89 28.08
CA PHE A 134 14.96 1.48 26.76
C PHE A 134 14.19 2.79 26.56
N LEU A 135 14.91 3.82 26.14
CA LEU A 135 14.41 5.17 25.89
C LEU A 135 14.50 5.47 24.40
N LEU A 136 13.39 5.90 23.79
CA LEU A 136 13.39 6.49 22.45
C LEU A 136 13.24 8.01 22.54
N GLY A 137 14.21 8.72 21.97
CA GLY A 137 14.22 10.17 21.89
C GLY A 137 13.37 10.70 20.71
N PRO A 138 12.78 11.90 20.85
CA PRO A 138 12.08 12.57 19.75
C PRO A 138 13.00 12.86 18.55
N GLU A 139 14.28 13.15 18.82
CA GLU A 139 15.29 13.48 17.82
C GLU A 139 15.69 12.25 17.00
N GLU A 140 15.95 11.11 17.64
CA GLU A 140 16.24 9.82 16.99
C GLU A 140 15.10 9.41 16.06
N MET A 141 13.87 9.45 16.58
CA MET A 141 12.68 9.06 15.83
C MET A 141 12.38 10.04 14.70
N SER A 142 12.58 11.34 14.90
CA SER A 142 12.52 12.32 13.80
C SER A 142 13.61 12.07 12.73
N ARG A 143 14.85 11.78 13.15
CA ARG A 143 16.01 11.52 12.26
C ARG A 143 15.78 10.31 11.34
N TRP A 144 15.19 9.25 11.88
CA TRP A 144 14.82 8.03 11.14
C TRP A 144 13.51 8.20 10.35
N PHE A 145 12.40 8.53 11.01
CA PHE A 145 11.06 8.42 10.41
C PHE A 145 10.73 9.53 9.41
N THR A 146 11.39 10.70 9.46
CA THR A 146 11.28 11.70 8.37
C THR A 146 11.95 11.25 7.06
N LYS A 147 12.76 10.19 7.10
CA LYS A 147 13.50 9.62 5.96
C LYS A 147 12.93 8.28 5.48
N ILE A 148 11.95 7.70 6.18
CA ILE A 148 11.22 6.50 5.74
C ILE A 148 10.32 6.86 4.55
N ASP A 149 9.96 5.88 3.71
CA ASP A 149 9.03 6.11 2.62
C ASP A 149 7.63 6.49 3.12
N HIS A 150 7.11 7.61 2.62
CA HIS A 150 5.74 8.09 2.90
C HIS A 150 4.83 7.97 1.66
N ILE A 151 5.35 7.61 0.48
CA ILE A 151 4.61 7.52 -0.77
C ILE A 151 4.64 6.09 -1.29
N PHE A 152 3.50 5.38 -1.17
CA PHE A 152 3.38 4.00 -1.65
C PHE A 152 2.50 3.97 -2.89
N GLU A 153 3.03 3.43 -3.98
CA GLU A 153 2.27 3.21 -5.21
C GLU A 153 1.20 2.14 -4.96
N HIS A 154 -0.05 2.38 -5.39
CA HIS A 154 -1.06 1.31 -5.37
C HIS A 154 -0.69 0.25 -6.41
N THR A 155 -0.67 -1.01 -5.98
CA THR A 155 -0.21 -2.12 -6.82
C THR A 155 -1.22 -3.26 -6.90
N ARG A 156 -1.27 -3.89 -8.08
CA ARG A 156 -2.12 -5.04 -8.38
C ARG A 156 -1.26 -6.28 -8.62
N ILE A 157 -1.65 -7.40 -8.02
CA ILE A 157 -1.06 -8.71 -8.28
C ILE A 157 -1.87 -9.36 -9.42
N PRO A 158 -1.26 -9.65 -10.59
CA PRO A 158 -1.90 -10.41 -11.66
C PRO A 158 -2.51 -11.71 -11.16
N HIS A 159 -3.52 -12.23 -11.86
CA HIS A 159 -4.07 -13.54 -11.55
C HIS A 159 -2.97 -14.58 -11.40
N ILE A 160 -2.82 -15.06 -10.17
CA ILE A 160 -1.85 -16.10 -9.86
C ILE A 160 -2.34 -17.38 -10.54
N GLY A 161 -1.48 -18.00 -11.34
CA GLY A 161 -1.76 -19.26 -12.04
C GLY A 161 -1.97 -20.42 -11.07
N GLU A 162 -1.74 -21.66 -11.51
CA GLU A 162 -1.53 -22.72 -10.52
C GLU A 162 -0.31 -22.36 -9.65
N ILE A 163 -0.53 -22.03 -8.37
CA ILE A 163 0.57 -21.94 -7.41
C ILE A 163 1.20 -23.32 -7.38
N LEU A 164 2.40 -23.43 -7.97
CA LEU A 164 3.21 -24.64 -7.99
C LEU A 164 3.78 -24.91 -6.61
N THR A 165 2.93 -25.13 -5.59
CA THR A 165 3.27 -25.45 -4.20
C THR A 165 4.13 -24.38 -3.48
N PRO A 166 4.29 -24.41 -2.14
CA PRO A 166 5.23 -23.52 -1.42
C PRO A 166 6.73 -23.76 -1.75
N PHE A 167 7.06 -24.49 -2.82
CA PHE A 167 8.42 -24.83 -3.23
C PHE A 167 8.93 -24.03 -4.44
N TYR A 168 8.05 -23.31 -5.15
CA TYR A 168 8.40 -22.59 -6.37
C TYR A 168 7.90 -21.15 -6.30
N LYS A 169 8.73 -20.19 -6.72
CA LYS A 169 8.35 -18.77 -6.82
C LYS A 169 7.07 -18.64 -7.63
N THR A 170 6.14 -17.80 -7.18
CA THR A 170 4.88 -17.49 -7.86
C THR A 170 5.17 -16.79 -9.19
N SER A 171 5.28 -17.60 -10.25
CA SER A 171 5.49 -17.12 -11.61
C SER A 171 4.23 -16.43 -12.11
N VAL A 172 4.28 -15.10 -12.17
CA VAL A 172 3.26 -14.26 -12.78
C VAL A 172 3.16 -14.63 -14.27
N GLU A 173 1.99 -15.10 -14.72
CA GLU A 173 1.73 -15.23 -16.14
C GLU A 173 1.67 -13.83 -16.77
N LYS A 174 2.60 -13.55 -17.69
CA LYS A 174 2.66 -12.27 -18.40
C LYS A 174 1.52 -12.18 -19.41
N SER A 175 0.35 -11.74 -18.94
CA SER A 175 -0.75 -11.32 -19.79
C SER A 175 -0.25 -10.19 -20.72
N GLN A 176 -0.63 -10.24 -22.01
CA GLN A 176 -0.22 -9.22 -22.97
C GLN A 176 -1.02 -7.90 -22.83
N ARG A 177 -2.12 -7.90 -22.06
CA ARG A 177 -3.00 -6.75 -21.81
C ARG A 177 -3.73 -6.91 -20.48
N TYR A 178 -3.32 -6.14 -19.47
CA TYR A 178 -4.07 -5.94 -18.23
C TYR A 178 -5.14 -4.86 -18.45
N HIS A 179 -6.26 -4.92 -17.71
CA HIS A 179 -7.35 -3.92 -17.83
C HIS A 179 -6.94 -2.58 -17.19
N LEU A 180 -6.33 -2.63 -16.00
CA LEU A 180 -5.66 -1.50 -15.36
C LEU A 180 -4.14 -1.79 -15.25
N PRO A 181 -3.27 -0.78 -15.15
CA PRO A 181 -1.84 -1.04 -14.95
C PRO A 181 -1.58 -1.66 -13.57
N LEU A 182 -0.58 -2.55 -13.51
CA LEU A 182 -0.18 -3.23 -12.27
C LEU A 182 0.39 -2.27 -11.21
N VAL A 183 0.93 -1.14 -11.65
CA VAL A 183 1.28 0.02 -10.82
C VAL A 183 0.32 1.15 -11.24
N SER A 184 -0.53 1.59 -10.32
CA SER A 184 -1.56 2.60 -10.58
C SER A 184 -0.95 3.99 -10.82
N HIS A 185 -1.73 4.90 -11.42
CA HIS A 185 -1.47 6.34 -11.32
C HIS A 185 -1.83 6.89 -9.92
N VAL A 186 -2.60 6.16 -9.12
CA VAL A 186 -2.95 6.55 -7.75
C VAL A 186 -1.91 6.03 -6.73
N ASN A 187 -1.33 6.96 -5.99
CA ASN A 187 -0.36 6.72 -4.91
C ASN A 187 -0.98 7.07 -3.55
N TYR A 188 -0.58 6.39 -2.49
CA TYR A 188 -0.92 6.73 -1.11
C TYR A 188 0.13 7.66 -0.53
N ASN A 189 -0.30 8.73 0.16
CA ASN A 189 0.58 9.69 0.84
C ASN A 189 0.31 9.64 2.35
N PHE A 190 1.27 9.15 3.12
CA PHE A 190 1.10 8.85 4.54
C PHE A 190 1.44 10.03 5.47
N SER A 191 0.46 10.46 6.27
CA SER A 191 0.66 11.40 7.39
C SER A 191 0.84 10.62 8.70
N VAL A 192 2.10 10.47 9.11
CA VAL A 192 2.51 9.67 10.26
C VAL A 192 2.57 10.53 11.52
N HIS A 193 1.83 10.16 12.55
CA HIS A 193 1.90 10.78 13.87
C HIS A 193 2.42 9.75 14.88
N ALA A 194 3.65 9.92 15.33
CA ALA A 194 4.22 9.11 16.40
C ALA A 194 3.84 9.70 17.77
N ILE A 195 3.28 8.87 18.64
CA ILE A 195 2.79 9.21 19.98
C ILE A 195 3.51 8.32 20.99
N GLN A 196 4.28 8.92 21.89
CA GLN A 196 4.92 8.22 23.02
C GLN A 196 4.02 8.34 24.25
N MET A 197 3.61 7.20 24.79
CA MET A 197 2.78 7.10 25.98
C MET A 197 3.61 7.14 27.26
N GLY A 198 3.05 7.68 28.35
CA GLY A 198 3.72 7.75 29.66
C GLY A 198 3.63 6.46 30.50
N GLU A 199 4.46 6.41 31.56
CA GLU A 199 4.63 5.26 32.48
C GLU A 199 3.30 4.65 32.97
N LYS A 200 2.28 5.48 33.24
CA LYS A 200 0.97 4.98 33.71
C LYS A 200 0.26 4.12 32.68
N VAL A 201 0.39 4.43 31.39
CA VAL A 201 -0.15 3.57 30.32
C VAL A 201 0.65 2.27 30.26
N THR A 202 1.98 2.32 30.26
CA THR A 202 2.84 1.13 30.29
C THR A 202 2.48 0.19 31.44
N SER A 203 2.29 0.73 32.65
CA SER A 203 1.90 -0.07 33.82
C SER A 203 0.53 -0.76 33.70
N VAL A 204 -0.44 -0.13 33.01
CA VAL A 204 -1.75 -0.75 32.71
C VAL A 204 -1.59 -1.92 31.74
N PHE A 205 -0.73 -1.81 30.73
CA PHE A 205 -0.49 -2.90 29.78
C PHE A 205 0.27 -4.07 30.43
N GLU A 206 1.26 -3.80 31.28
CA GLU A 206 1.94 -4.82 32.10
C GLU A 206 0.96 -5.53 33.06
N GLN A 207 0.09 -4.77 33.72
CA GLN A 207 -0.97 -5.31 34.59
C GLN A 207 -2.00 -6.12 33.78
N ALA A 208 -2.35 -5.70 32.57
CA ALA A 208 -3.28 -6.39 31.69
C ALA A 208 -2.71 -7.73 31.22
N VAL A 209 -1.46 -7.78 30.76
CA VAL A 209 -0.78 -9.04 30.41
C VAL A 209 -0.76 -9.99 31.62
N ALA A 210 -0.46 -9.49 32.82
CA ALA A 210 -0.47 -10.31 34.02
C ALA A 210 -1.88 -10.85 34.39
N ALA A 211 -2.91 -10.01 34.38
CA ALA A 211 -4.27 -10.33 34.83
C ALA A 211 -5.12 -11.09 33.77
N LEU A 212 -4.76 -10.98 32.49
CA LEU A 212 -5.48 -11.61 31.37
C LEU A 212 -4.77 -12.86 30.82
N SER A 213 -3.67 -13.28 31.45
CA SER A 213 -2.91 -14.48 31.09
C SER A 213 -3.39 -15.74 31.80
N ARG A 214 -3.32 -16.88 31.09
CA ARG A 214 -3.52 -18.23 31.64
C ARG A 214 -2.55 -19.23 31.00
N LYS A 215 -2.32 -20.39 31.63
CA LYS A 215 -1.39 -21.41 31.12
C LYS A 215 -1.89 -21.97 29.77
N GLU A 216 -0.98 -22.13 28.80
CA GLU A 216 -1.29 -22.75 27.50
C GLU A 216 -1.72 -24.22 27.64
N VAL A 217 -1.09 -24.91 28.59
CA VAL A 217 -1.36 -26.30 28.96
C VAL A 217 -2.04 -26.31 30.32
N ILE A 218 -3.29 -26.79 30.36
CA ILE A 218 -4.03 -27.05 31.61
C ILE A 218 -3.22 -27.99 32.52
N LEU A 219 -3.17 -27.69 33.82
CA LEU A 219 -2.53 -28.51 34.86
C LEU A 219 -1.03 -28.74 34.62
N ASP A 220 -0.34 -27.82 33.93
CA ASP A 220 1.11 -27.87 33.77
C ASP A 220 1.82 -27.66 35.12
N SER A 221 2.53 -28.71 35.55
CA SER A 221 3.24 -28.79 36.83
C SER A 221 4.66 -28.24 36.81
N ARG A 222 5.12 -27.71 35.66
CA ARG A 222 6.39 -26.99 35.55
C ARG A 222 6.34 -25.65 36.29
N ALA A 223 7.52 -25.11 36.61
CA ALA A 223 7.65 -23.77 37.16
C ALA A 223 7.08 -22.73 36.18
N ASP A 224 6.43 -21.68 36.68
CA ASP A 224 5.73 -20.69 35.84
C ASP A 224 6.65 -20.01 34.80
N GLU A 225 7.96 -19.94 35.10
CA GLU A 225 9.05 -19.49 34.22
C GLU A 225 9.22 -20.32 32.93
N ASP A 226 9.01 -21.64 33.01
CA ASP A 226 9.14 -22.60 31.89
C ASP A 226 7.83 -22.78 31.09
N VAL A 227 6.73 -22.24 31.61
CA VAL A 227 5.38 -22.38 31.05
C VAL A 227 5.12 -21.27 30.02
N VAL A 228 4.46 -21.64 28.91
CA VAL A 228 3.96 -20.68 27.92
C VAL A 228 2.58 -20.20 28.35
N TRP A 229 2.37 -18.89 28.36
CA TRP A 229 1.12 -18.25 28.76
C TRP A 229 0.34 -17.70 27.57
N GLN A 230 -0.98 -17.93 27.54
CA GLN A 230 -1.91 -17.30 26.60
C GLN A 230 -2.56 -16.08 27.25
N VAL A 231 -2.48 -14.92 26.58
CA VAL A 231 -3.22 -13.69 26.91
C VAL A 231 -4.52 -13.62 26.10
N ASP A 232 -5.62 -13.26 26.78
CA ASP A 232 -6.96 -13.17 26.20
C ASP A 232 -7.13 -11.91 25.31
N ILE A 233 -7.06 -12.10 23.99
CA ILE A 233 -7.06 -11.00 23.02
C ILE A 233 -8.39 -10.23 22.92
N ASP A 234 -9.53 -10.88 23.18
CA ASP A 234 -10.84 -10.20 23.16
C ASP A 234 -10.90 -9.15 24.29
N ARG A 235 -10.32 -9.49 25.44
CA ARG A 235 -10.20 -8.60 26.62
C ARG A 235 -9.12 -7.54 26.42
N MET A 236 -7.96 -7.89 25.87
CA MET A 236 -6.88 -6.95 25.56
C MET A 236 -7.29 -5.92 24.49
N GLY A 237 -8.00 -6.38 23.46
CA GLY A 237 -8.52 -5.53 22.39
C GLY A 237 -9.58 -4.52 22.85
N TYR A 238 -10.29 -4.82 23.94
CA TYR A 238 -11.17 -3.85 24.59
C TYR A 238 -10.36 -2.70 25.22
N ILE A 239 -9.28 -2.99 25.96
CA ILE A 239 -8.40 -1.97 26.57
C ILE A 239 -7.77 -1.06 25.49
N LEU A 240 -7.30 -1.65 24.39
CA LEU A 240 -6.79 -0.90 23.23
C LEU A 240 -7.87 0.00 22.61
N THR A 241 -9.11 -0.48 22.51
CA THR A 241 -10.22 0.30 21.96
C THR A 241 -10.62 1.46 22.91
N THR A 242 -10.71 1.24 24.22
CA THR A 242 -11.05 2.34 25.15
C THR A 242 -9.98 3.43 25.20
N LEU A 243 -8.71 3.10 24.95
CA LEU A 243 -7.65 4.10 24.82
C LEU A 243 -7.81 4.96 23.55
N ILE A 244 -8.17 4.36 22.42
CA ILE A 244 -8.46 5.05 21.16
C ILE A 244 -9.65 6.00 21.32
N ASP A 245 -10.74 5.50 21.91
CA ASP A 245 -11.98 6.25 22.13
C ASP A 245 -11.75 7.42 23.10
N HIS A 246 -11.01 7.19 24.20
CA HIS A 246 -10.65 8.21 25.20
C HIS A 246 -9.84 9.35 24.58
N LEU A 247 -8.85 9.02 23.74
CA LEU A 247 -7.94 9.99 23.11
C LEU A 247 -8.46 10.56 21.77
N LYS A 248 -9.60 10.07 21.28
CA LYS A 248 -10.23 10.35 19.97
C LYS A 248 -9.33 10.08 18.76
N LEU A 249 -8.70 8.90 18.73
CA LEU A 249 -7.80 8.50 17.65
C LEU A 249 -8.50 7.70 16.52
N GLU A 250 -9.84 7.73 16.46
CA GLU A 250 -10.68 7.02 15.48
C GLU A 250 -10.45 7.47 14.02
N ASP A 251 -10.01 8.72 13.83
CA ASP A 251 -9.70 9.35 12.54
C ASP A 251 -8.25 9.03 12.04
N ALA A 252 -7.67 7.92 12.49
CA ALA A 252 -6.43 7.33 11.95
C ALA A 252 -6.44 5.80 11.93
N TYR A 253 -5.50 5.21 11.19
CA TYR A 253 -5.06 3.84 11.43
C TYR A 253 -4.06 3.83 12.58
N ASN A 254 -4.35 3.09 13.66
CA ASN A 254 -3.52 3.08 14.88
C ASN A 254 -2.65 1.82 14.92
N VAL A 255 -1.34 1.98 15.11
CA VAL A 255 -0.37 0.89 15.28
C VAL A 255 0.27 1.02 16.64
N PHE A 256 0.06 0.06 17.53
CA PHE A 256 0.66 0.06 18.86
C PHE A 256 1.96 -0.76 18.82
N ILE A 257 3.05 -0.17 19.30
CA ILE A 257 4.33 -0.84 19.53
C ILE A 257 4.49 -0.96 21.04
N LEU A 258 4.46 -2.20 21.54
CA LEU A 258 4.51 -2.49 22.97
C LEU A 258 5.90 -3.02 23.35
N ASN A 259 6.48 -2.46 24.41
CA ASN A 259 7.72 -2.94 25.04
C ASN A 259 7.54 -3.06 26.58
N PRO A 260 6.54 -3.82 27.07
CA PRO A 260 6.30 -3.99 28.51
C PRO A 260 7.44 -4.75 29.18
N LYS A 261 7.69 -4.48 30.47
CA LYS A 261 8.68 -5.24 31.26
C LYS A 261 8.30 -6.71 31.38
N TYR A 262 9.31 -7.58 31.33
CA TYR A 262 9.14 -8.99 31.69
C TYR A 262 8.69 -9.13 33.15
N ASN A 263 7.64 -9.92 33.36
CA ASN A 263 7.30 -10.42 34.69
C ASN A 263 8.16 -11.67 34.95
N ASN A 264 8.94 -11.69 36.03
CA ASN A 264 9.81 -12.82 36.36
C ASN A 264 9.09 -14.17 36.42
N LYS A 265 7.76 -14.19 36.67
CA LYS A 265 6.96 -15.43 36.67
C LYS A 265 6.44 -15.86 35.29
N ARG A 266 6.56 -15.04 34.24
CA ARG A 266 5.93 -15.24 32.93
C ARG A 266 6.87 -14.82 31.80
N LEU A 267 7.96 -15.55 31.66
CA LEU A 267 9.01 -15.24 30.67
C LEU A 267 8.57 -15.44 29.21
N ARG A 268 7.53 -16.25 28.96
CA ARG A 268 7.02 -16.55 27.61
C ARG A 268 5.51 -16.44 27.56
N TYR A 269 5.01 -15.48 26.80
CA TYR A 269 3.58 -15.29 26.58
C TYR A 269 3.26 -14.90 25.13
N GLY A 270 2.00 -15.08 24.73
CA GLY A 270 1.46 -14.63 23.45
C GLY A 270 -0.04 -14.47 23.49
N TYR A 271 -0.59 -13.85 22.45
CA TYR A 271 -2.00 -13.52 22.33
C TYR A 271 -2.73 -14.57 21.48
N ARG A 272 -3.95 -14.95 21.87
CA ARG A 272 -4.84 -15.82 21.09
C ARG A 272 -6.31 -15.58 21.45
N ARG A 273 -7.20 -15.65 20.46
CA ARG A 273 -8.66 -15.67 20.63
C ARG A 273 -9.17 -17.05 21.02
N GLY A 274 -10.14 -17.10 21.92
CA GLY A 274 -10.75 -18.35 22.36
C GLY A 274 -9.83 -19.25 23.20
N LEU A 275 -9.86 -20.56 22.92
CA LEU A 275 -9.30 -21.61 23.77
C LEU A 275 -8.03 -22.24 23.18
N SER A 276 -7.17 -22.82 24.03
CA SER A 276 -6.01 -23.61 23.63
C SER A 276 -6.39 -25.05 23.26
N GLU A 277 -5.49 -25.77 22.59
CA GLU A 277 -5.70 -27.19 22.25
C GLU A 277 -5.89 -28.07 23.49
N SER A 278 -5.20 -27.74 24.60
CA SER A 278 -5.34 -28.49 25.85
C SER A 278 -6.70 -28.23 26.50
N GLU A 279 -7.18 -26.99 26.45
CA GLU A 279 -8.52 -26.58 26.90
C GLU A 279 -9.62 -27.29 26.10
N ILE A 280 -9.52 -27.30 24.76
CA ILE A 280 -10.49 -27.97 23.88
C ILE A 280 -10.50 -29.48 24.14
N LYS A 281 -9.32 -30.12 24.27
CA LYS A 281 -9.22 -31.55 24.56
C LYS A 281 -9.82 -31.91 25.92
N PHE A 282 -9.51 -31.14 26.97
CA PHE A 282 -10.05 -31.35 28.31
C PHE A 282 -11.58 -31.21 28.35
N LEU A 283 -12.14 -30.20 27.67
CA LEU A 283 -13.59 -30.05 27.53
C LEU A 283 -14.21 -31.24 26.82
N ASN A 284 -13.60 -31.74 25.74
CA ASN A 284 -14.10 -32.89 24.98
C ASN A 284 -14.14 -34.18 25.81
N GLU A 285 -13.13 -34.41 26.65
CA GLU A 285 -13.03 -35.58 27.53
C GLU A 285 -13.96 -35.48 28.76
N ASN A 286 -14.14 -34.29 29.35
CA ASN A 286 -14.82 -34.13 30.64
C ASN A 286 -16.28 -33.65 30.54
N LYS A 287 -17.19 -34.61 30.32
CA LYS A 287 -18.65 -34.36 30.26
C LYS A 287 -19.26 -33.76 31.53
N THR A 288 -18.62 -33.92 32.70
CA THR A 288 -19.15 -33.33 33.95
C THR A 288 -18.99 -31.82 33.99
N VAL A 289 -17.89 -31.31 33.42
CA VAL A 289 -17.63 -29.87 33.27
C VAL A 289 -18.55 -29.27 32.19
N GLN A 290 -18.75 -29.97 31.06
CA GLN A 290 -19.74 -29.57 30.04
C GLN A 290 -21.15 -29.40 30.65
N ALA A 291 -21.60 -30.37 31.46
CA ALA A 291 -22.90 -30.32 32.11
C ALA A 291 -23.03 -29.15 33.11
N LYS A 292 -21.98 -28.87 33.91
CA LYS A 292 -21.94 -27.70 34.80
C LYS A 292 -22.03 -26.38 34.03
N ILE A 293 -21.30 -26.24 32.93
CA ILE A 293 -21.31 -25.04 32.06
C ILE A 293 -22.68 -24.83 31.38
N LEU A 294 -23.39 -25.92 31.03
CA LEU A 294 -24.75 -25.85 30.48
C LEU A 294 -25.82 -25.55 31.54
N GLN A 295 -25.55 -25.87 32.80
CA GLN A 295 -26.45 -25.63 33.94
C GLN A 295 -26.23 -24.29 34.62
N SER A 296 -25.04 -23.70 34.50
CA SER A 296 -24.80 -22.33 34.97
C SER A 296 -25.67 -21.36 34.19
N GLU A 297 -26.56 -20.67 34.89
CA GLU A 297 -27.26 -19.50 34.35
C GLU A 297 -26.27 -18.37 34.03
N HIS A 298 -26.77 -17.22 33.60
CA HIS A 298 -26.00 -16.08 33.09
C HIS A 298 -25.18 -15.38 34.21
N VAL A 299 -24.18 -16.07 34.76
CA VAL A 299 -23.31 -15.55 35.82
C VAL A 299 -22.56 -14.34 35.25
N THR A 300 -22.85 -13.18 35.82
CA THR A 300 -22.07 -11.96 35.66
C THR A 300 -20.70 -12.15 36.31
N GLY A 301 -19.83 -12.90 35.62
CA GLY A 301 -18.39 -12.83 35.88
C GLY A 301 -17.92 -11.39 35.67
N PRO A 302 -16.79 -10.98 36.27
CA PRO A 302 -16.32 -9.61 36.19
C PRO A 302 -16.08 -9.22 34.73
N THR A 303 -16.98 -8.38 34.22
CA THR A 303 -16.89 -7.80 32.90
C THR A 303 -15.80 -6.73 32.92
N LEU A 304 -15.01 -6.68 31.84
CA LEU A 304 -14.24 -5.48 31.52
C LEU A 304 -15.23 -4.46 30.95
N GLU A 305 -16.03 -3.86 31.82
CA GLU A 305 -16.84 -2.69 31.51
C GLU A 305 -16.13 -1.49 32.11
N ILE A 306 -15.36 -0.80 31.26
CA ILE A 306 -14.81 0.51 31.57
C ILE A 306 -15.89 1.50 31.16
N ASP A 307 -16.50 2.17 32.14
CA ASP A 307 -17.49 3.22 31.89
C ASP A 307 -16.95 4.24 30.88
N LYS A 308 -17.80 4.70 29.96
CA LYS A 308 -17.41 5.69 28.95
C LYS A 308 -16.83 6.92 29.63
N ILE A 309 -15.54 7.15 29.40
CA ILE A 309 -14.78 8.26 29.96
C ILE A 309 -15.08 9.52 29.13
N ASP A 310 -15.08 10.69 29.77
CA ASP A 310 -15.17 11.97 29.06
C ASP A 310 -13.97 12.11 28.12
N PRO A 311 -14.17 12.11 26.79
CA PRO A 311 -13.09 11.87 25.86
C PRO A 311 -12.23 13.13 25.69
N ARG A 312 -10.94 13.00 25.97
CA ARG A 312 -9.92 14.05 25.87
C ARG A 312 -9.23 14.00 24.50
N PRO A 313 -9.58 14.88 23.54
CA PRO A 313 -8.83 14.94 22.28
C PRO A 313 -7.40 15.41 22.54
N LEU A 314 -6.41 14.55 22.27
CA LEU A 314 -5.00 14.97 22.27
C LEU A 314 -4.70 16.03 21.20
N TYR A 315 -5.47 16.03 20.10
CA TYR A 315 -5.36 17.02 19.04
C TYR A 315 -6.71 17.31 18.38
N VAL A 316 -6.99 18.59 18.12
CA VAL A 316 -8.22 19.05 17.45
C VAL A 316 -8.05 19.13 15.93
N ASN A 317 -6.81 19.43 15.48
CA ASN A 317 -6.44 19.47 14.07
C ASN A 317 -5.26 18.51 13.87
N ARG A 318 -5.39 17.55 12.94
CA ARG A 318 -4.27 16.69 12.55
C ARG A 318 -3.16 17.54 11.91
N PRO A 319 -1.87 17.39 12.28
CA PRO A 319 -0.80 18.09 11.61
C PRO A 319 -0.70 17.69 10.13
N SER A 320 -0.39 18.66 9.27
CA SER A 320 -0.27 18.46 7.82
C SER A 320 1.13 18.03 7.36
N SER A 321 2.06 17.78 8.29
CA SER A 321 3.42 17.33 8.01
C SER A 321 3.52 15.81 7.94
N ASN A 322 4.48 15.31 7.17
CA ASN A 322 4.70 13.86 6.91
C ASN A 322 4.90 13.05 8.19
N PHE A 323 5.61 13.65 9.14
CA PHE A 323 5.91 13.10 10.46
C PHE A 323 5.68 14.17 11.53
N VAL A 324 5.12 13.76 12.67
CA VAL A 324 5.10 14.51 13.93
C VAL A 324 5.38 13.54 15.07
N TRP A 325 6.20 13.96 16.02
CA TRP A 325 6.34 13.29 17.31
C TRP A 325 5.54 14.03 18.39
N THR A 326 4.92 13.30 19.30
CA THR A 326 4.23 13.86 20.48
C THR A 326 4.40 12.92 21.67
N THR A 327 4.93 13.44 22.77
CA THR A 327 4.96 12.71 24.05
C THR A 327 3.73 13.13 24.86
N THR A 328 2.93 12.17 25.34
CA THR A 328 1.72 12.47 26.14
C THR A 328 2.08 12.94 27.54
N GLU A 329 1.41 13.97 28.04
CA GLU A 329 1.51 14.34 29.45
C GLU A 329 0.70 13.38 30.33
N GLU A 330 1.12 13.17 31.58
CA GLU A 330 0.37 12.30 32.51
C GLU A 330 -1.09 12.77 32.70
N ILE A 331 -1.34 14.08 32.61
CA ILE A 331 -2.65 14.71 32.78
C ILE A 331 -3.69 14.18 31.77
N ASP A 332 -3.26 13.75 30.58
CA ASP A 332 -4.15 13.26 29.52
C ASP A 332 -4.59 11.80 29.77
N THR A 333 -3.72 11.01 30.41
CA THR A 333 -3.88 9.56 30.55
C THR A 333 -4.23 9.10 31.97
N VAL A 334 -3.98 9.90 33.02
CA VAL A 334 -4.15 9.50 34.44
C VAL A 334 -5.56 9.03 34.77
N GLU A 335 -6.61 9.66 34.23
CA GLU A 335 -7.99 9.23 34.51
C GLU A 335 -8.30 7.87 33.89
N TRP A 336 -7.92 7.67 32.63
CA TRP A 336 -8.08 6.40 31.90
C TRP A 336 -7.26 5.29 32.56
N SER A 337 -5.99 5.56 32.90
CA SER A 337 -5.10 4.54 33.47
C SER A 337 -5.57 4.11 34.85
N LYS A 338 -6.03 5.04 35.69
CA LYS A 338 -6.58 4.71 37.01
C LYS A 338 -7.80 3.81 36.89
N LYS A 339 -8.79 4.18 36.06
CA LYS A 339 -10.00 3.37 35.82
C LYS A 339 -9.65 1.98 35.29
N CYS A 340 -8.69 1.87 34.36
CA CYS A 340 -8.24 0.59 33.85
C CYS A 340 -7.56 -0.27 34.93
N SER A 341 -6.65 0.29 35.73
CA SER A 341 -6.00 -0.43 36.83
C SER A 341 -6.97 -0.89 37.92
N ASP A 342 -7.97 -0.07 38.26
CA ASP A 342 -9.02 -0.43 39.22
C ASP A 342 -9.83 -1.65 38.71
N VAL A 343 -10.22 -1.65 37.43
CA VAL A 343 -10.92 -2.81 36.81
C VAL A 343 -10.00 -4.04 36.72
N LEU A 344 -8.72 -3.87 36.35
CA LEU A 344 -7.76 -4.97 36.24
C LEU A 344 -7.40 -5.59 37.60
N THR A 345 -7.35 -4.82 38.70
CA THR A 345 -7.16 -5.39 40.05
C THR A 345 -8.39 -6.19 40.50
N HIS A 346 -9.61 -5.76 40.14
CA HIS A 346 -10.82 -6.52 40.39
C HIS A 346 -10.85 -7.83 39.58
N VAL A 347 -10.43 -7.82 38.31
CA VAL A 347 -10.27 -9.04 37.51
C VAL A 347 -9.21 -9.97 38.13
N ALA A 348 -8.04 -9.45 38.48
CA ALA A 348 -6.96 -10.25 39.08
C ALA A 348 -7.39 -10.91 40.40
N SER A 349 -7.98 -10.16 41.33
CA SER A 349 -8.46 -10.71 42.61
C SER A 349 -9.62 -11.70 42.44
N SER A 350 -10.42 -11.58 41.38
CA SER A 350 -11.45 -12.58 41.03
C SER A 350 -10.88 -13.90 40.46
N THR A 351 -9.64 -13.89 40.00
CA THR A 351 -8.93 -15.07 39.45
C THR A 351 -7.97 -15.70 40.45
N GLU A 352 -7.54 -14.94 41.45
CA GLU A 352 -6.59 -15.39 42.47
C GLU A 352 -7.20 -16.50 43.35
N GLY A 353 -6.51 -17.63 43.46
CA GLY A 353 -6.96 -18.79 44.24
C GLY A 353 -7.92 -19.76 43.53
N LYS A 354 -8.30 -19.51 42.27
CA LYS A 354 -9.06 -20.47 41.45
C LYS A 354 -8.16 -21.53 40.83
N ASP A 355 -8.70 -22.74 40.69
CA ASP A 355 -8.06 -23.83 39.93
C ASP A 355 -8.15 -23.59 38.41
N ASP A 356 -7.22 -24.18 37.64
CA ASP A 356 -7.18 -24.10 36.17
C ASP A 356 -8.54 -24.48 35.54
N VAL A 357 -9.24 -25.47 36.12
CA VAL A 357 -10.54 -25.94 35.65
C VAL A 357 -11.66 -24.93 35.91
N GLU A 358 -11.58 -24.15 36.99
CA GLU A 358 -12.54 -23.09 37.30
C GLU A 358 -12.31 -21.84 36.44
N LEU A 359 -11.05 -21.52 36.14
CA LEU A 359 -10.67 -20.48 35.20
C LEU A 359 -11.17 -20.80 33.78
N LEU A 360 -10.94 -22.02 33.30
CA LEU A 360 -11.50 -22.52 32.04
C LEU A 360 -13.02 -22.41 32.02
N SER A 361 -13.71 -22.93 33.05
CA SER A 361 -15.17 -22.89 33.13
C SER A 361 -15.70 -21.45 33.07
N SER A 362 -15.05 -20.53 33.78
CA SER A 362 -15.38 -19.09 33.77
C SER A 362 -15.20 -18.48 32.38
N LYS A 363 -14.11 -18.80 31.66
CA LYS A 363 -13.84 -18.31 30.30
C LYS A 363 -14.86 -18.86 29.29
N VAL A 364 -15.21 -20.16 29.35
CA VAL A 364 -16.21 -20.74 28.46
C VAL A 364 -17.59 -20.11 28.68
N ILE A 365 -18.01 -19.91 29.93
CA ILE A 365 -19.25 -19.19 30.27
C ILE A 365 -19.22 -17.77 29.69
N GLN A 366 -18.11 -17.04 29.87
CA GLN A 366 -17.95 -15.70 29.28
C GLN A 366 -18.07 -15.73 27.74
N MET A 367 -17.49 -16.71 27.06
CA MET A 367 -17.59 -16.83 25.59
C MET A 367 -18.99 -17.22 25.09
N LEU A 368 -19.79 -17.91 25.92
CA LEU A 368 -21.16 -18.31 25.58
C LEU A 368 -22.19 -17.20 25.81
N TYR A 369 -21.99 -16.34 26.81
CA TYR A 369 -22.97 -15.35 27.26
C TYR A 369 -22.50 -13.89 27.09
N GLY A 370 -21.25 -13.67 26.68
CA GLY A 370 -20.74 -12.35 26.31
C GLY A 370 -21.21 -11.91 24.92
N LYS A 371 -20.34 -11.22 24.18
CA LYS A 371 -20.64 -10.79 22.81
C LYS A 371 -20.90 -12.02 21.91
N LYS A 372 -22.03 -12.02 21.20
CA LYS A 372 -22.39 -13.13 20.31
C LYS A 372 -21.58 -13.06 19.01
N ASP A 373 -20.50 -13.83 19.00
CA ASP A 373 -19.57 -13.97 17.88
C ASP A 373 -19.61 -15.38 17.26
N ASP A 374 -18.91 -15.55 16.14
CA ASP A 374 -18.64 -16.83 15.45
C ASP A 374 -18.27 -18.00 16.38
N LEU A 375 -17.31 -17.81 17.28
CA LEU A 375 -16.87 -18.83 18.26
C LEU A 375 -17.97 -19.21 19.25
N SER A 376 -18.89 -18.29 19.59
CA SER A 376 -19.96 -18.53 20.57
C SER A 376 -21.00 -19.54 20.06
N ASP A 377 -21.27 -19.52 18.74
CA ASP A 377 -22.17 -20.48 18.11
C ASP A 377 -21.49 -21.86 17.92
N LEU A 378 -20.19 -21.89 17.59
CA LEU A 378 -19.41 -23.14 17.56
C LEU A 378 -19.33 -23.83 18.93
N LEU A 379 -19.02 -23.08 20.00
CA LEU A 379 -18.97 -23.60 21.37
C LEU A 379 -20.34 -24.13 21.82
N ARG A 380 -21.42 -23.42 21.48
CA ARG A 380 -22.79 -23.83 21.84
C ARG A 380 -23.25 -25.08 21.10
N GLU A 381 -22.81 -25.26 19.86
CA GLU A 381 -23.02 -26.52 19.12
C GLU A 381 -22.21 -27.66 19.74
N GLY A 382 -20.92 -27.45 20.00
CA GLY A 382 -20.03 -28.46 20.59
C GLY A 382 -20.49 -28.95 21.97
N LEU A 383 -20.93 -28.04 22.85
CA LEU A 383 -21.49 -28.40 24.16
C LEU A 383 -22.82 -29.17 24.04
N LYS A 384 -23.63 -28.93 23.01
CA LYS A 384 -24.90 -29.64 22.79
C LYS A 384 -24.70 -31.02 22.17
N SER A 385 -23.73 -31.17 21.26
CA SER A 385 -23.40 -32.45 20.62
C SER A 385 -22.50 -33.33 21.49
N GLY A 386 -21.73 -32.73 22.40
CA GLY A 386 -20.61 -33.39 23.08
C GLY A 386 -19.43 -33.67 22.14
N ASP A 387 -19.33 -32.95 21.02
CA ASP A 387 -18.33 -33.13 19.96
C ASP A 387 -17.73 -31.78 19.56
N PHE A 388 -16.46 -31.57 19.90
CA PHE A 388 -15.70 -30.36 19.58
C PHE A 388 -14.77 -30.51 18.37
N THR A 389 -14.91 -31.54 17.53
CA THR A 389 -14.00 -31.79 16.38
C THR A 389 -13.93 -30.66 15.35
N GLY A 390 -14.93 -29.76 15.30
CA GLY A 390 -14.93 -28.54 14.48
C GLY A 390 -14.39 -27.29 15.17
N LEU A 391 -13.94 -27.37 16.44
CA LEU A 391 -13.33 -26.27 17.17
C LEU A 391 -11.82 -26.50 17.24
N GLN A 392 -11.05 -25.60 16.63
CA GLN A 392 -9.59 -25.63 16.59
C GLN A 392 -9.05 -24.39 17.32
N ALA A 393 -7.92 -24.55 18.01
CA ALA A 393 -7.22 -23.41 18.60
C ALA A 393 -6.60 -22.54 17.50
N GLU A 394 -6.65 -21.22 17.67
CA GLU A 394 -5.91 -20.29 16.82
C GLU A 394 -4.40 -20.32 17.15
N CYS A 395 -3.56 -19.66 16.36
CA CYS A 395 -2.15 -19.54 16.68
C CYS A 395 -1.92 -18.65 17.91
N LEU A 396 -0.86 -18.90 18.67
CA LEU A 396 -0.31 -17.89 19.59
C LEU A 396 0.58 -16.93 18.78
N THR A 397 0.30 -15.63 18.88
CA THR A 397 1.01 -14.59 18.14
C THR A 397 1.48 -13.46 19.07
N ASP A 398 2.43 -12.67 18.59
CA ASP A 398 2.96 -11.44 19.19
C ASP A 398 2.52 -10.19 18.41
N THR A 399 1.98 -10.37 17.20
CA THR A 399 1.26 -9.37 16.41
C THR A 399 -0.24 -9.67 16.35
N TRP A 400 -1.08 -8.64 16.25
CA TRP A 400 -2.52 -8.82 16.07
C TRP A 400 -3.18 -7.65 15.33
N ILE A 401 -4.15 -7.96 14.46
CA ILE A 401 -5.03 -6.99 13.79
C ILE A 401 -6.40 -7.03 14.47
N GLY A 402 -6.81 -5.91 15.07
CA GLY A 402 -8.11 -5.77 15.73
C GLY A 402 -9.30 -5.73 14.76
N ALA A 403 -10.52 -5.78 15.31
CA ALA A 403 -11.72 -5.58 14.49
C ALA A 403 -11.88 -4.12 14.02
N ASN A 404 -11.40 -3.16 14.81
CA ASN A 404 -11.41 -1.73 14.49
C ASN A 404 -10.10 -1.32 13.76
N ARG A 405 -9.88 -0.01 13.57
CA ARG A 405 -8.65 0.55 12.96
C ARG A 405 -7.45 0.54 13.91
N TRP A 406 -7.18 -0.60 14.54
CA TRP A 406 -5.98 -0.80 15.35
C TRP A 406 -5.31 -2.15 15.12
N MET A 407 -3.99 -2.16 15.17
CA MET A 407 -3.15 -3.35 15.24
C MET A 407 -2.02 -3.13 16.26
N PHE A 408 -1.41 -4.20 16.75
CA PHE A 408 -0.22 -4.09 17.60
C PHE A 408 0.90 -5.04 17.23
N ILE A 409 2.08 -4.68 17.71
CA ILE A 409 3.31 -5.46 17.73
C ILE A 409 3.82 -5.43 19.17
N ASP A 410 3.88 -6.59 19.83
CA ASP A 410 4.48 -6.72 21.17
C ASP A 410 5.89 -7.29 21.05
N LEU A 411 6.90 -6.47 21.34
CA LEU A 411 8.32 -6.83 21.21
C LEU A 411 8.84 -7.67 22.40
N SER A 412 8.06 -7.77 23.49
CA SER A 412 8.36 -8.60 24.66
C SER A 412 7.70 -9.98 24.58
N ALA A 413 6.70 -10.17 23.71
CA ALA A 413 6.02 -11.45 23.51
C ALA A 413 6.84 -12.44 22.65
N GLY A 414 6.49 -13.73 22.72
CA GLY A 414 7.13 -14.79 21.93
C GLY A 414 8.26 -15.56 22.64
N PRO A 415 9.17 -16.22 21.89
CA PRO A 415 9.26 -16.25 20.42
C PRO A 415 8.16 -17.11 19.76
N PHE A 416 7.70 -16.66 18.57
CA PHE A 416 6.72 -17.37 17.74
C PHE A 416 7.17 -17.50 16.28
N SER A 417 6.58 -18.45 15.55
CA SER A 417 6.84 -18.69 14.13
C SER A 417 5.61 -19.26 13.40
N TRP A 418 5.37 -18.84 12.16
CA TRP A 418 4.26 -19.35 11.34
C TRP A 418 4.45 -19.06 9.84
N GLY A 419 3.70 -19.79 9.02
CA GLY A 419 3.77 -19.74 7.55
C GLY A 419 3.89 -21.15 6.96
N PRO A 420 4.38 -21.30 5.72
CA PRO A 420 4.74 -22.59 5.14
C PRO A 420 5.61 -23.47 6.06
N THR A 421 5.34 -24.79 6.04
CA THR A 421 6.13 -25.78 6.81
C THR A 421 7.58 -25.88 6.33
N VAL A 422 7.81 -25.57 5.06
CA VAL A 422 9.14 -25.44 4.45
C VAL A 422 9.60 -24.00 4.58
N GLY A 423 10.88 -23.79 4.92
CA GLY A 423 11.46 -22.45 4.95
C GLY A 423 11.29 -21.77 3.58
N GLY A 424 10.75 -20.55 3.60
CA GLY A 424 10.44 -19.76 2.42
C GLY A 424 10.68 -18.28 2.69
N GLU A 425 10.66 -17.47 1.63
CA GLU A 425 10.81 -16.02 1.74
C GLU A 425 9.65 -15.44 2.57
N GLY A 426 9.96 -14.56 3.52
CA GLY A 426 8.96 -13.93 4.39
C GLY A 426 8.25 -14.84 5.40
N VAL A 427 8.70 -16.08 5.63
CA VAL A 427 8.18 -16.91 6.74
C VAL A 427 8.42 -16.18 8.08
N ARG A 428 7.40 -16.16 8.95
CA ARG A 428 7.52 -15.52 10.26
C ARG A 428 8.36 -16.39 11.18
N THR A 429 9.47 -15.83 11.68
CA THR A 429 10.41 -16.47 12.62
C THR A 429 10.76 -15.51 13.75
N GLU A 430 11.43 -15.97 14.80
CA GLU A 430 11.87 -15.12 15.93
C GLU A 430 12.82 -13.96 15.56
N LEU A 431 13.29 -13.89 14.31
CA LEU A 431 14.14 -12.80 13.79
C LEU A 431 13.35 -11.80 12.92
N SER A 432 12.06 -12.03 12.66
CA SER A 432 11.25 -11.14 11.81
C SER A 432 10.86 -9.82 12.49
N LEU A 433 10.80 -9.78 13.83
CA LEU A 433 10.57 -8.56 14.61
C LEU A 433 11.83 -8.14 15.36
N PRO A 434 12.04 -6.83 15.61
CA PRO A 434 13.13 -6.35 16.43
C PRO A 434 12.94 -6.78 17.89
N ASN A 435 14.01 -7.24 18.54
CA ASN A 435 13.95 -7.71 19.93
C ASN A 435 14.89 -6.88 20.81
N VAL A 436 14.31 -6.09 21.73
CA VAL A 436 15.05 -5.16 22.60
C VAL A 436 16.10 -5.91 23.44
N GLY A 437 15.75 -7.09 23.98
CA GLY A 437 16.68 -7.88 24.80
C GLY A 437 17.86 -8.47 24.02
N LYS A 438 17.64 -8.97 22.80
CA LYS A 438 18.71 -9.51 21.94
C LYS A 438 19.59 -8.40 21.36
N THR A 439 19.04 -7.24 21.02
CA THR A 439 19.80 -6.15 20.38
C THR A 439 20.47 -5.22 21.40
N ILE A 440 19.74 -4.77 22.42
CA ILE A 440 20.23 -3.84 23.45
C ILE A 440 20.76 -4.63 24.66
N GLY A 441 19.98 -5.57 25.19
CA GLY A 441 20.30 -6.30 26.43
C GLY A 441 21.48 -7.27 26.35
N ALA A 442 21.86 -7.73 25.16
CA ALA A 442 23.03 -8.61 24.95
C ALA A 442 24.35 -7.83 24.79
N VAL A 443 24.29 -6.51 24.61
CA VAL A 443 25.47 -5.65 24.51
C VAL A 443 25.78 -5.12 25.91
N ALA A 444 26.74 -5.75 26.58
CA ALA A 444 27.40 -5.12 27.73
C ALA A 444 28.15 -3.89 27.22
N GLU A 445 27.52 -2.70 27.32
CA GLU A 445 27.91 -1.38 26.80
C GLU A 445 29.31 -1.32 26.19
N ILE A 446 29.45 -1.87 24.98
CA ILE A 446 30.69 -1.76 24.22
C ILE A 446 30.75 -0.30 23.81
N LYS A 447 31.70 0.44 24.40
CA LYS A 447 31.92 1.85 24.05
C LYS A 447 32.18 1.95 22.56
N GLU A 448 31.77 3.08 21.97
CA GLU A 448 31.89 3.35 20.54
C GLU A 448 33.29 3.01 20.03
N ASP A 449 34.34 3.45 20.76
CA ASP A 449 35.75 3.10 20.55
C ASP A 449 36.04 1.58 20.41
N GLU A 450 35.48 0.74 21.29
CA GLU A 450 35.71 -0.71 21.32
C GLU A 450 34.84 -1.45 20.29
N ALA A 451 33.71 -0.86 19.89
CA ALA A 451 32.89 -1.36 18.79
C ALA A 451 33.52 -1.01 17.43
N GLU A 452 34.12 0.18 17.32
CA GLU A 452 34.89 0.63 16.17
C GLU A 452 36.17 -0.22 16.01
N ASP A 453 36.92 -0.49 17.10
CA ASP A 453 38.07 -1.41 17.07
C ASP A 453 37.68 -2.83 16.64
N LYS A 454 36.56 -3.39 17.13
CA LYS A 454 36.08 -4.71 16.69
C LYS A 454 35.59 -4.72 15.24
N LEU A 455 34.98 -3.61 14.78
CA LEU A 455 34.58 -3.46 13.38
C LEU A 455 35.80 -3.31 12.48
N GLN A 456 36.81 -2.53 12.90
CA GLN A 456 38.13 -2.42 12.26
C GLN A 456 38.80 -3.79 12.15
N ASP A 457 38.79 -4.60 13.21
CA ASP A 457 39.37 -5.94 13.19
C ASP A 457 38.59 -6.89 12.27
N VAL A 458 37.25 -6.88 12.25
CA VAL A 458 36.43 -7.70 11.33
C VAL A 458 36.58 -7.25 9.87
N ILE A 459 36.69 -5.94 9.62
CA ILE A 459 37.00 -5.37 8.30
C ILE A 459 38.40 -5.83 7.88
N ARG A 460 39.43 -5.65 8.72
CA ARG A 460 40.79 -6.13 8.44
C ARG A 460 40.83 -7.64 8.24
N GLU A 461 40.12 -8.44 9.02
CA GLU A 461 40.09 -9.90 8.89
C GLU A 461 39.45 -10.33 7.56
N ARG A 462 38.29 -9.76 7.18
CA ARG A 462 37.68 -10.03 5.86
C ARG A 462 38.54 -9.56 4.70
N PHE A 463 39.07 -8.33 4.76
CA PHE A 463 39.76 -7.69 3.63
C PHE A 463 41.29 -7.93 3.61
N SER A 464 41.87 -8.62 4.60
CA SER A 464 43.25 -9.15 4.55
C SER A 464 43.37 -10.49 3.81
N SER A 465 42.23 -11.12 3.47
CA SER A 465 42.21 -12.30 2.59
C SER A 465 42.48 -11.99 1.11
N PHE A 466 42.57 -10.69 0.76
CA PHE A 466 42.89 -10.18 -0.57
C PHE A 466 44.10 -9.24 -0.48
N GLY A 467 45.06 -9.39 -1.41
CA GLY A 467 46.40 -8.77 -1.32
C GLY A 467 46.44 -7.24 -1.42
N ASP A 468 47.55 -6.67 -0.93
CA ASP A 468 47.74 -5.25 -0.56
C ASP A 468 47.49 -4.19 -1.66
N ASP A 469 47.32 -4.57 -2.94
CA ASP A 469 47.14 -3.64 -4.06
C ASP A 469 45.68 -3.45 -4.53
N HIS A 470 44.69 -4.15 -3.96
CA HIS A 470 43.30 -4.13 -4.47
C HIS A 470 42.24 -3.59 -3.51
N GLN A 471 42.55 -3.45 -2.21
CA GLN A 471 41.58 -3.06 -1.17
C GLN A 471 40.74 -1.82 -1.51
N ALA A 472 41.33 -0.74 -2.04
CA ALA A 472 40.58 0.48 -2.34
C ALA A 472 39.67 0.36 -3.58
N ILE A 473 40.06 -0.45 -4.57
CA ILE A 473 39.23 -0.73 -5.75
C ILE A 473 38.04 -1.57 -5.31
N ASP A 474 38.27 -2.60 -4.52
CA ASP A 474 37.21 -3.50 -4.01
C ASP A 474 36.23 -2.76 -3.09
N ILE A 475 36.71 -1.82 -2.26
CA ILE A 475 35.89 -0.93 -1.42
C ILE A 475 34.97 -0.04 -2.29
N LEU A 476 35.51 0.59 -3.33
CA LEU A 476 34.72 1.45 -4.24
C LEU A 476 33.72 0.64 -5.07
N VAL A 477 34.08 -0.58 -5.47
CA VAL A 477 33.15 -1.51 -6.13
C VAL A 477 32.02 -1.92 -5.18
N ALA A 478 32.33 -2.27 -3.93
CA ALA A 478 31.31 -2.58 -2.93
C ALA A 478 30.38 -1.39 -2.63
N GLU A 479 30.90 -0.14 -2.63
CA GLU A 479 30.08 1.07 -2.48
C GLU A 479 29.15 1.27 -3.70
N ILE A 480 29.68 1.13 -4.91
CA ILE A 480 28.88 1.17 -6.15
C ILE A 480 27.81 0.07 -6.14
N ASP A 481 28.13 -1.14 -5.70
CA ASP A 481 27.18 -2.26 -5.60
C ASP A 481 26.08 -1.99 -4.55
N ILE A 482 26.41 -1.37 -3.41
CA ILE A 482 25.42 -0.96 -2.40
C ILE A 482 24.51 0.13 -2.97
N TYR A 483 25.05 1.13 -3.67
CA TYR A 483 24.25 2.19 -4.29
C TYR A 483 23.44 1.71 -5.49
N GLU A 484 23.99 0.80 -6.29
CA GLU A 484 23.26 0.18 -7.39
C GLU A 484 22.14 -0.72 -6.85
N LEU A 485 22.38 -1.51 -5.80
CA LEU A 485 21.34 -2.31 -5.11
C LEU A 485 20.26 -1.43 -4.49
N PHE A 486 20.64 -0.32 -3.84
CA PHE A 486 19.71 0.62 -3.23
C PHE A 486 18.87 1.33 -4.29
N ALA A 487 19.49 1.89 -5.35
CA ALA A 487 18.79 2.51 -6.46
C ALA A 487 17.93 1.50 -7.24
N PHE A 488 18.39 0.26 -7.40
CA PHE A 488 17.60 -0.82 -7.99
C PHE A 488 16.35 -1.15 -7.16
N ARG A 489 16.45 -1.11 -5.83
CA ARG A 489 15.32 -1.38 -4.92
C ARG A 489 14.38 -0.19 -4.73
N HIS A 490 14.91 1.04 -4.71
CA HIS A 490 14.18 2.24 -4.31
C HIS A 490 13.96 3.27 -5.42
N CYS A 491 14.64 3.19 -6.56
CA CYS A 491 14.50 4.14 -7.69
C CYS A 491 13.98 3.46 -8.96
N LYS A 492 14.46 2.25 -9.27
CA LYS A 492 14.07 1.53 -10.49
C LYS A 492 12.59 1.14 -10.46
N GLY A 493 11.87 1.53 -11.51
CA GLY A 493 10.45 1.20 -11.71
C GLY A 493 9.48 2.30 -11.27
N ARG A 494 9.85 3.11 -10.25
CA ARG A 494 8.97 4.20 -9.78
C ARG A 494 8.58 5.13 -10.91
N ARG A 495 7.31 5.51 -10.95
CA ARG A 495 6.82 6.52 -11.90
C ARG A 495 7.29 7.92 -11.52
N THR A 496 7.35 8.19 -10.23
CA THR A 496 7.82 9.47 -9.68
C THR A 496 9.31 9.39 -9.34
N LYS A 497 10.12 10.25 -9.97
CA LYS A 497 11.55 10.35 -9.68
C LYS A 497 11.76 11.07 -8.35
N LEU A 498 12.45 10.43 -7.40
CA LEU A 498 12.87 11.07 -6.16
C LEU A 498 14.13 11.90 -6.42
N ALA A 499 14.24 13.07 -5.79
CA ALA A 499 15.47 13.88 -5.82
C ALA A 499 16.70 13.10 -5.27
N LEU A 500 16.46 12.14 -4.37
CA LEU A 500 17.47 11.19 -3.90
C LEU A 500 18.01 10.29 -5.02
N CYS A 501 17.17 9.85 -5.96
CA CYS A 501 17.60 8.99 -7.06
C CYS A 501 18.53 9.74 -8.01
N GLU A 502 18.27 11.03 -8.24
CA GLU A 502 19.15 11.89 -9.04
C GLU A 502 20.50 12.13 -8.35
N GLU A 503 20.54 12.34 -7.03
CA GLU A 503 21.81 12.43 -6.28
C GLU A 503 22.55 11.08 -6.21
N LEU A 504 21.85 9.95 -6.10
CA LEU A 504 22.48 8.63 -6.14
C LEU A 504 23.09 8.34 -7.52
N GLU A 505 22.42 8.70 -8.61
CA GLU A 505 22.99 8.63 -9.96
C GLU A 505 24.21 9.56 -10.12
N GLU A 506 24.17 10.79 -9.57
CA GLU A 506 25.31 11.72 -9.50
C GLU A 506 26.49 11.09 -8.73
N ARG A 507 26.27 10.56 -7.52
CA ARG A 507 27.30 9.91 -6.69
C ARG A 507 27.85 8.64 -7.32
N MET A 508 27.01 7.81 -7.92
CA MET A 508 27.46 6.61 -8.64
C MET A 508 28.30 6.97 -9.87
N HIS A 509 28.00 8.09 -10.54
CA HIS A 509 28.83 8.60 -11.64
C HIS A 509 30.18 9.11 -11.13
N ASP A 510 30.20 9.88 -10.03
CA ASP A 510 31.42 10.34 -9.38
C ASP A 510 32.31 9.17 -8.91
N LEU A 511 31.73 8.13 -8.29
CA LEU A 511 32.45 6.93 -7.88
C LEU A 511 32.98 6.10 -9.06
N LYS A 512 32.20 5.97 -10.15
CA LYS A 512 32.65 5.31 -11.38
C LYS A 512 33.80 6.10 -12.04
N SER A 513 33.78 7.44 -11.96
CA SER A 513 34.87 8.32 -12.39
C SER A 513 36.12 8.19 -11.50
N GLU A 514 35.98 8.15 -10.17
CA GLU A 514 37.11 7.85 -9.25
C GLU A 514 37.71 6.48 -9.57
N LEU A 515 36.89 5.44 -9.79
CA LEU A 515 37.30 4.07 -10.15
C LEU A 515 38.03 3.98 -11.51
N GLU A 516 37.56 4.70 -12.53
CA GLU A 516 38.27 4.83 -13.81
C GLU A 516 39.64 5.52 -13.61
N GLY A 517 39.71 6.51 -12.71
CA GLY A 517 40.94 7.16 -12.27
C GLY A 517 41.91 6.31 -11.42
N PHE A 518 41.61 5.04 -11.15
CA PHE A 518 42.57 4.04 -10.66
C PHE A 518 43.10 3.11 -11.77
N LYS A 519 42.49 3.11 -12.97
CA LYS A 519 42.89 2.27 -14.10
C LYS A 519 43.87 2.94 -15.06
N SER A 520 44.21 4.20 -14.83
CA SER A 520 45.27 4.94 -15.53
C SER A 520 46.64 4.65 -14.94
N ASP A 521 47.68 4.58 -15.78
CA ASP A 521 49.09 4.33 -15.43
C ASP A 521 49.77 5.47 -14.61
N ASP A 522 49.17 5.87 -13.49
CA ASP A 522 49.76 6.79 -12.51
C ASP A 522 50.45 6.01 -11.37
N SER A 523 51.45 6.64 -10.73
CA SER A 523 52.38 5.96 -9.81
C SER A 523 51.75 5.40 -8.53
N ASP A 524 52.32 4.31 -8.02
CA ASP A 524 51.84 3.56 -6.84
C ASP A 524 51.58 4.43 -5.60
N GLU A 525 52.39 5.47 -5.36
CA GLU A 525 52.20 6.42 -4.25
C GLU A 525 50.91 7.28 -4.40
N SER A 526 50.49 7.57 -5.63
CA SER A 526 49.20 8.23 -5.91
C SER A 526 48.05 7.30 -5.53
N HIS A 527 48.13 6.03 -5.93
CA HIS A 527 47.12 5.02 -5.63
C HIS A 527 47.04 4.69 -4.14
N LYS A 528 48.19 4.55 -3.48
CA LYS A 528 48.29 4.36 -2.02
C LYS A 528 47.69 5.53 -1.23
N LYS A 529 47.90 6.78 -1.69
CA LYS A 529 47.26 7.94 -1.07
C LYS A 529 45.76 7.98 -1.31
N LYS A 530 45.29 7.74 -2.54
CA LYS A 530 43.83 7.63 -2.85
C LYS A 530 43.18 6.52 -2.01
N ALA A 531 43.86 5.39 -1.81
CA ALA A 531 43.42 4.27 -0.98
C ALA A 531 43.30 4.63 0.52
N LEU A 532 44.33 5.27 1.09
CA LEU A 532 44.28 5.78 2.46
C LEU A 532 43.21 6.86 2.67
N ASP A 533 42.99 7.71 1.66
CA ASP A 533 41.91 8.71 1.65
C ASP A 533 40.52 8.07 1.42
N ALA A 534 40.42 6.82 0.94
CA ALA A 534 39.17 6.05 0.87
C ALA A 534 38.88 5.33 2.19
N LEU A 535 39.89 4.67 2.77
CA LEU A 535 39.80 4.06 4.11
C LEU A 535 39.40 5.09 5.17
N LYS A 536 40.01 6.28 5.19
CA LYS A 536 39.61 7.39 6.09
C LYS A 536 38.20 7.94 5.86
N ARG A 537 37.55 7.61 4.74
CA ARG A 537 36.12 7.91 4.49
C ARG A 537 35.22 6.81 5.04
N MET A 538 35.66 5.55 5.04
CA MET A 538 34.99 4.46 5.78
C MET A 538 35.09 4.66 7.29
N GLU A 539 36.24 5.08 7.82
CA GLU A 539 36.45 5.35 9.25
C GLU A 539 35.54 6.48 9.78
N LYS A 540 34.96 7.31 8.90
CA LYS A 540 33.99 8.34 9.25
C LYS A 540 32.54 7.95 8.98
N TRP A 541 32.26 6.66 8.87
CA TRP A 541 30.93 6.16 8.56
C TRP A 541 29.97 6.32 9.75
N ASN A 542 29.23 7.42 9.73
CA ASN A 542 28.01 7.58 10.52
C ASN A 542 26.82 7.52 9.56
N LEU A 543 25.82 6.67 9.86
CA LEU A 543 24.65 6.45 9.01
C LEU A 543 23.91 7.75 8.65
N PHE A 544 23.95 8.75 9.55
CA PHE A 544 23.24 10.02 9.40
C PHE A 544 24.10 11.29 9.57
N GLY A 545 25.42 11.15 9.69
CA GLY A 545 26.41 12.24 9.70
C GLY A 545 26.50 13.06 11.00
N ASP A 546 27.63 13.77 11.13
CA ASP A 546 28.01 14.57 12.31
C ASP A 546 27.14 15.83 12.48
N THR A 547 26.07 15.74 13.26
CA THR A 547 25.52 16.92 13.95
C THR A 547 26.34 17.16 15.22
N PRO A 548 26.90 18.37 15.43
CA PRO A 548 27.66 18.69 16.65
C PRO A 548 26.70 19.02 17.80
N GLU A 549 25.86 18.06 18.16
CA GLU A 549 24.99 18.08 19.34
C GLU A 549 25.54 17.10 20.36
N GLU A 550 25.33 17.38 21.65
CA GLU A 550 26.10 16.76 22.74
C GLU A 550 25.94 15.23 22.75
N TYR A 551 27.08 14.52 22.83
CA TYR A 551 27.17 13.06 22.80
C TYR A 551 26.24 12.38 23.82
N GLN A 552 25.02 12.04 23.38
CA GLN A 552 24.43 10.77 23.78
C GLN A 552 25.14 9.69 22.96
N SER A 553 25.65 8.67 23.65
CA SER A 553 26.42 7.59 23.02
C SER A 553 25.49 6.67 22.23
N TYR A 554 25.21 7.06 20.97
CA TYR A 554 24.39 6.31 20.04
C TYR A 554 25.09 4.99 19.67
N THR A 555 24.67 3.90 20.30
CA THR A 555 25.29 2.59 20.05
C THR A 555 24.81 2.02 18.71
N VAL A 556 25.68 1.27 18.03
CA VAL A 556 25.34 0.48 16.83
C VAL A 556 24.11 -0.42 17.07
N ALA A 557 23.92 -0.87 18.32
CA ALA A 557 22.74 -1.61 18.76
C ALA A 557 21.43 -0.80 18.64
N HIS A 558 21.44 0.47 19.04
CA HIS A 558 20.28 1.35 18.93
C HIS A 558 19.90 1.57 17.45
N ASP A 559 20.86 1.93 16.59
CA ASP A 559 20.60 2.12 15.16
C ASP A 559 20.19 0.80 14.46
N THR A 560 20.76 -0.34 14.87
CA THR A 560 20.32 -1.66 14.38
C THR A 560 18.86 -1.92 14.74
N PHE A 561 18.46 -1.66 16.00
CA PHE A 561 17.08 -1.78 16.45
C PHE A 561 16.13 -0.87 15.66
N LEU A 562 16.47 0.42 15.51
CA LEU A 562 15.66 1.39 14.76
C LEU A 562 15.55 1.04 13.27
N SER A 563 16.63 0.53 12.66
CA SER A 563 16.59 0.08 11.26
C SER A 563 15.60 -1.07 11.04
N HIS A 564 15.60 -2.05 11.96
CA HIS A 564 14.72 -3.21 11.89
C HIS A 564 13.28 -2.84 12.25
N LEU A 565 13.07 -1.97 13.24
CA LEU A 565 11.75 -1.41 13.56
C LEU A 565 11.18 -0.60 12.39
N GLY A 566 11.99 0.24 11.74
CA GLY A 566 11.61 1.01 10.55
C GLY A 566 11.22 0.10 9.38
N ALA A 567 12.00 -0.97 9.13
CA ALA A 567 11.68 -1.97 8.12
C ALA A 567 10.37 -2.73 8.44
N THR A 568 10.17 -3.12 9.70
CA THR A 568 8.94 -3.77 10.18
C THR A 568 7.73 -2.88 9.98
N LEU A 569 7.81 -1.62 10.41
CA LEU A 569 6.71 -0.65 10.26
C LEU A 569 6.42 -0.33 8.79
N TRP A 570 7.44 -0.16 7.95
CA TRP A 570 7.28 0.01 6.50
C TRP A 570 6.56 -1.19 5.85
N GLY A 571 6.95 -2.42 6.20
CA GLY A 571 6.25 -3.64 5.79
C GLY A 571 4.80 -3.67 6.27
N SER A 572 4.56 -3.26 7.52
CA SER A 572 3.22 -3.17 8.10
C SER A 572 2.31 -2.19 7.36
N LEU A 573 2.83 -1.04 6.92
CA LEU A 573 2.08 -0.10 6.09
C LEU A 573 1.69 -0.72 4.76
N ARG A 574 2.65 -1.37 4.09
CA ARG A 574 2.43 -2.02 2.79
C ARG A 574 1.46 -3.20 2.85
N HIS A 575 1.54 -4.01 3.90
CA HIS A 575 0.79 -5.27 3.99
C HIS A 575 -0.58 -5.12 4.67
N VAL A 576 -0.73 -4.20 5.63
CA VAL A 576 -2.00 -4.02 6.37
C VAL A 576 -2.74 -2.75 5.97
N VAL A 577 -2.04 -1.61 5.87
CA VAL A 577 -2.69 -0.32 5.64
C VAL A 577 -2.98 -0.07 4.16
N THR A 578 -2.07 -0.43 3.26
CA THR A 578 -2.21 -0.27 1.80
C THR A 578 -1.86 -1.55 1.03
N PRO A 579 -2.57 -2.67 1.29
CA PRO A 579 -2.31 -3.96 0.65
C PRO A 579 -2.40 -3.87 -0.88
N SER A 580 -1.61 -4.70 -1.55
CA SER A 580 -1.80 -4.96 -2.99
C SER A 580 -3.13 -5.69 -3.19
N MET A 581 -3.84 -5.36 -4.27
CA MET A 581 -5.12 -5.99 -4.62
C MET A 581 -4.95 -6.95 -5.81
N ALA A 582 -5.93 -7.78 -6.09
CA ALA A 582 -5.93 -8.59 -7.31
C ALA A 582 -6.07 -7.71 -8.57
N ASP A 583 -5.56 -8.19 -9.69
CA ASP A 583 -5.79 -7.56 -11.00
C ASP A 583 -7.26 -7.64 -11.42
N GLY A 584 -7.75 -6.54 -11.97
CA GLY A 584 -9.17 -6.30 -12.25
C GLY A 584 -9.57 -4.84 -12.10
N ALA A 585 -10.76 -4.50 -12.59
CA ALA A 585 -11.47 -3.29 -12.21
C ALA A 585 -12.67 -3.69 -11.34
N TYR A 586 -12.74 -3.09 -10.15
CA TYR A 586 -13.81 -3.33 -9.19
C TYR A 586 -14.66 -2.07 -9.10
N HIS A 587 -15.81 -2.08 -9.77
CA HIS A 587 -16.73 -0.93 -9.80
C HIS A 587 -17.65 -0.91 -8.56
N TYR A 588 -18.00 0.29 -8.10
CA TYR A 588 -18.98 0.45 -7.03
C TYR A 588 -20.41 0.27 -7.56
N TYR A 589 -21.19 -0.62 -6.92
CA TYR A 589 -22.62 -0.79 -7.15
C TYR A 589 -23.42 -0.49 -5.89
N GLU A 590 -24.60 0.12 -6.04
CA GLU A 590 -25.49 0.44 -4.90
C GLU A 590 -26.11 -0.81 -4.26
N LYS A 591 -26.26 -1.88 -5.05
CA LYS A 591 -26.88 -3.13 -4.64
C LYS A 591 -25.98 -4.31 -5.03
N ILE A 592 -25.84 -5.26 -4.11
CA ILE A 592 -25.13 -6.53 -4.34
C ILE A 592 -26.14 -7.66 -4.16
N SER A 593 -26.27 -8.53 -5.17
CA SER A 593 -27.19 -9.66 -5.20
C SER A 593 -26.40 -10.96 -5.22
N PHE A 594 -26.30 -11.62 -4.06
CA PHE A 594 -25.67 -12.93 -3.95
C PHE A 594 -26.64 -14.03 -4.43
N GLN A 595 -26.23 -14.74 -5.48
CA GLN A 595 -26.94 -15.88 -6.08
C GLN A 595 -26.25 -17.17 -5.61
N ILE A 596 -26.74 -17.78 -4.53
CA ILE A 596 -26.09 -18.94 -3.90
C ILE A 596 -26.71 -20.23 -4.45
N TYR A 597 -25.93 -20.99 -5.20
CA TYR A 597 -26.32 -22.28 -5.79
C TYR A 597 -25.75 -23.44 -4.96
N PHE A 598 -26.58 -24.06 -4.13
CA PHE A 598 -26.21 -25.28 -3.41
C PHE A 598 -26.34 -26.49 -4.32
N ILE A 599 -25.22 -27.15 -4.61
CA ILE A 599 -25.14 -28.30 -5.51
C ILE A 599 -24.88 -29.56 -4.67
N THR A 600 -25.76 -30.55 -4.80
CA THR A 600 -25.75 -31.79 -4.02
C THR A 600 -25.74 -33.03 -4.93
N GLN A 601 -25.22 -34.17 -4.47
CA GLN A 601 -25.26 -35.41 -5.26
C GLN A 601 -26.69 -35.92 -5.50
N GLU A 602 -27.49 -35.97 -4.43
CA GLU A 602 -28.88 -36.44 -4.43
C GLU A 602 -29.85 -35.31 -4.06
N LYS A 603 -31.11 -35.43 -4.52
CA LYS A 603 -32.15 -34.43 -4.27
C LYS A 603 -32.50 -34.26 -2.77
N VAL A 604 -32.00 -33.19 -2.17
CA VAL A 604 -32.40 -32.77 -0.82
C VAL A 604 -33.78 -32.09 -0.86
N ARG A 605 -34.75 -32.58 -0.09
CA ARG A 605 -36.14 -32.05 -0.12
C ARG A 605 -36.34 -30.68 0.53
N ASN A 606 -35.45 -30.26 1.44
CA ASN A 606 -35.60 -29.04 2.24
C ASN A 606 -34.24 -28.40 2.51
N MET A 607 -34.10 -27.10 2.24
CA MET A 607 -32.85 -26.34 2.45
C MET A 607 -32.40 -26.32 3.92
N LYS A 608 -33.33 -26.44 4.88
CA LYS A 608 -33.03 -26.60 6.33
C LYS A 608 -32.31 -27.92 6.69
N LYS A 609 -32.16 -28.86 5.75
CA LYS A 609 -31.42 -30.12 5.94
C LYS A 609 -29.99 -30.07 5.38
N LEU A 610 -29.58 -28.98 4.74
CA LEU A 610 -28.20 -28.83 4.26
C LEU A 610 -27.24 -28.71 5.45
N PRO A 611 -26.02 -29.27 5.37
CA PRO A 611 -24.98 -29.14 6.40
C PRO A 611 -24.31 -27.75 6.41
N VAL A 612 -25.06 -26.68 6.11
CA VAL A 612 -24.54 -25.31 5.97
C VAL A 612 -25.19 -24.42 7.02
N ASN A 613 -24.38 -23.71 7.81
CA ASN A 613 -24.88 -22.64 8.68
C ASN A 613 -25.21 -21.40 7.81
N LEU A 614 -26.42 -21.40 7.25
CA LEU A 614 -26.92 -20.34 6.38
C LEU A 614 -26.86 -18.97 7.04
N LYS A 615 -27.05 -18.88 8.37
CA LYS A 615 -27.01 -17.61 9.09
C LYS A 615 -25.59 -17.03 9.11
N ALA A 616 -24.60 -17.82 9.53
CA ALA A 616 -23.21 -17.39 9.53
C ALA A 616 -22.74 -17.01 8.11
N LEU A 617 -23.19 -17.74 7.09
CA LEU A 617 -22.92 -17.40 5.69
C LEU A 617 -23.56 -16.07 5.27
N THR A 618 -24.84 -15.81 5.58
CA THR A 618 -25.49 -14.54 5.22
C THR A 618 -24.94 -13.36 6.02
N ASP A 619 -24.64 -13.53 7.30
CA ASP A 619 -24.07 -12.50 8.16
C ASP A 619 -22.64 -12.15 7.67
N GLY A 620 -21.85 -13.16 7.30
CA GLY A 620 -20.52 -12.98 6.73
C GLY A 620 -20.50 -12.34 5.35
N LEU A 621 -21.32 -12.80 4.41
CA LEU A 621 -21.47 -12.15 3.10
C LEU A 621 -22.01 -10.71 3.21
N SER A 622 -22.86 -10.43 4.20
CA SER A 622 -23.32 -9.06 4.49
C SER A 622 -22.20 -8.15 5.01
N SER A 623 -21.20 -8.70 5.71
CA SER A 623 -20.07 -7.93 6.24
C SER A 623 -19.08 -7.44 5.15
N LEU A 624 -19.18 -7.96 3.92
CA LEU A 624 -18.41 -7.50 2.76
C LEU A 624 -18.96 -6.20 2.16
N ALA A 625 -20.18 -5.80 2.51
CA ALA A 625 -20.80 -4.59 2.00
C ALA A 625 -20.25 -3.34 2.69
N VAL A 626 -19.84 -2.36 1.88
CA VAL A 626 -19.38 -1.06 2.37
C VAL A 626 -20.59 -0.15 2.61
N ALA A 627 -20.41 0.92 3.40
CA ALA A 627 -21.44 1.89 3.72
C ALA A 627 -22.29 2.32 2.51
N PHE A 628 -23.60 2.40 2.72
CA PHE A 628 -24.66 2.72 1.74
C PHE A 628 -25.00 1.64 0.70
N GLN A 629 -24.23 0.55 0.58
CA GLN A 629 -24.61 -0.60 -0.26
C GLN A 629 -25.76 -1.40 0.38
N LYS A 630 -26.60 -2.02 -0.47
CA LYS A 630 -27.70 -2.90 -0.05
C LYS A 630 -27.45 -4.33 -0.52
N VAL A 631 -27.44 -5.27 0.41
CA VAL A 631 -27.25 -6.70 0.12
C VAL A 631 -28.60 -7.38 -0.07
N MET A 632 -28.69 -8.23 -1.09
CA MET A 632 -29.80 -9.11 -1.38
C MET A 632 -29.29 -10.54 -1.52
N PHE A 633 -30.07 -11.51 -1.02
CA PHE A 633 -29.76 -12.93 -1.09
C PHE A 633 -30.81 -13.68 -1.87
N SER A 634 -30.35 -14.64 -2.67
CA SER A 634 -31.16 -15.62 -3.37
C SER A 634 -30.46 -16.97 -3.26
N GLN A 635 -31.26 -18.02 -3.08
CA GLN A 635 -30.77 -19.34 -2.72
C GLN A 635 -31.44 -20.37 -3.61
N HIS A 636 -30.64 -21.08 -4.39
CA HIS A 636 -31.05 -22.07 -5.36
C HIS A 636 -30.51 -23.43 -4.92
N LEU A 637 -31.29 -24.49 -5.09
CA LEU A 637 -30.90 -25.86 -4.75
C LEU A 637 -30.92 -26.71 -6.01
N LEU A 638 -29.75 -27.24 -6.37
CA LEU A 638 -29.52 -28.08 -7.53
C LEU A 638 -29.01 -29.45 -7.09
N ALA A 639 -29.42 -30.48 -7.81
CA ALA A 639 -29.01 -31.85 -7.58
C ALA A 639 -28.40 -32.44 -8.85
N LEU A 640 -27.18 -32.96 -8.75
CA LEU A 640 -26.48 -33.61 -9.86
C LEU A 640 -27.33 -34.75 -10.45
N SER A 641 -28.03 -35.50 -9.60
CA SER A 641 -28.96 -36.56 -10.04
C SER A 641 -30.12 -36.10 -10.96
N GLU A 642 -30.44 -34.80 -11.00
CA GLU A 642 -31.56 -34.26 -11.79
C GLU A 642 -31.11 -33.47 -13.03
N ASP A 643 -29.90 -32.92 -13.01
CA ASP A 643 -29.32 -32.13 -14.10
C ASP A 643 -28.13 -32.88 -14.76
N PRO A 644 -28.31 -33.43 -15.97
CA PRO A 644 -27.25 -34.18 -16.65
C PRO A 644 -26.10 -33.27 -17.14
N ASP A 645 -26.38 -32.00 -17.43
CA ASP A 645 -25.40 -31.07 -17.98
C ASP A 645 -24.51 -30.50 -16.86
N LEU A 646 -25.09 -30.19 -15.70
CA LEU A 646 -24.34 -29.88 -14.47
C LEU A 646 -23.52 -31.07 -13.99
N THR A 647 -24.04 -32.29 -14.10
CA THR A 647 -23.28 -33.51 -13.83
C THR A 647 -22.11 -33.70 -14.79
N MET A 648 -22.30 -33.41 -16.09
CA MET A 648 -21.22 -33.40 -17.06
C MET A 648 -20.16 -32.36 -16.72
N ALA A 649 -20.56 -31.14 -16.37
CA ALA A 649 -19.66 -30.07 -15.95
C ALA A 649 -18.80 -30.49 -14.74
N PHE A 650 -19.42 -31.01 -13.68
CA PHE A 650 -18.73 -31.51 -12.48
C PHE A 650 -17.79 -32.69 -12.82
N SER A 651 -18.25 -33.67 -13.61
CA SER A 651 -17.44 -34.83 -13.96
C SER A 651 -16.24 -34.48 -14.84
N VAL A 652 -16.39 -33.51 -15.76
CA VAL A 652 -15.31 -33.07 -16.64
C VAL A 652 -14.28 -32.22 -15.88
N ALA A 653 -14.70 -31.47 -14.87
CA ALA A 653 -13.81 -30.68 -14.00
C ALA A 653 -13.12 -31.49 -12.90
N ARG A 654 -13.66 -32.64 -12.47
CA ARG A 654 -13.05 -33.49 -11.44
C ARG A 654 -11.70 -34.07 -11.93
N ARG A 655 -10.67 -33.91 -11.11
CA ARG A 655 -9.30 -34.36 -11.31
C ARG A 655 -8.76 -35.00 -10.03
N ALA A 656 -7.63 -35.67 -10.13
CA ALA A 656 -6.88 -36.17 -9.00
C ALA A 656 -5.38 -35.89 -9.20
N ALA A 657 -4.71 -35.39 -8.17
CA ALA A 657 -3.28 -35.13 -8.18
C ALA A 657 -2.62 -35.72 -6.93
N ALA A 658 -1.39 -36.21 -7.07
CA ALA A 658 -0.55 -36.59 -5.96
C ALA A 658 0.22 -35.34 -5.48
N VAL A 659 -0.22 -34.76 -4.36
CA VAL A 659 0.37 -33.54 -3.81
C VAL A 659 1.41 -33.91 -2.74
N PRO A 660 2.68 -33.47 -2.89
CA PRO A 660 3.69 -33.61 -1.84
C PRO A 660 3.35 -32.70 -0.65
N LEU A 661 3.42 -33.26 0.55
CA LEU A 661 3.33 -32.53 1.83
C LEU A 661 4.63 -32.78 2.59
N LEU A 662 5.32 -31.71 3.00
CA LEU A 662 6.33 -31.82 4.06
C LEU A 662 5.63 -31.61 5.39
N LEU A 663 5.77 -32.57 6.30
CA LEU A 663 5.28 -32.49 7.66
C LEU A 663 6.29 -31.73 8.53
N VAL A 664 5.83 -31.17 9.66
CA VAL A 664 6.66 -30.33 10.55
C VAL A 664 7.86 -31.08 11.14
N ASN A 665 7.78 -32.41 11.22
CA ASN A 665 8.89 -33.29 11.60
C ASN A 665 9.96 -33.49 10.49
N GLY A 666 9.90 -32.73 9.39
CA GLY A 666 10.79 -32.84 8.24
C GLY A 666 10.55 -34.06 7.33
N THR A 667 9.51 -34.86 7.58
CA THR A 667 9.21 -36.04 6.75
C THR A 667 8.32 -35.69 5.57
N TYR A 668 8.60 -36.31 4.42
CA TYR A 668 7.80 -36.19 3.20
C TYR A 668 6.63 -37.18 3.22
N ARG A 669 5.43 -36.70 2.91
CA ARG A 669 4.22 -37.51 2.72
C ARG A 669 3.56 -37.17 1.40
N LEU A 670 3.39 -38.17 0.52
CA LEU A 670 2.56 -38.03 -0.67
C LEU A 670 1.08 -38.14 -0.27
N THR A 671 0.24 -37.20 -0.70
CA THR A 671 -1.22 -37.26 -0.51
C THR A 671 -1.95 -37.20 -1.84
N THR A 672 -2.72 -38.22 -2.18
CA THR A 672 -3.62 -38.20 -3.36
C THR A 672 -4.85 -37.36 -3.03
N ARG A 673 -5.05 -36.26 -3.75
CA ARG A 673 -6.17 -35.33 -3.54
C ARG A 673 -7.07 -35.31 -4.76
N ALA A 674 -8.37 -35.49 -4.56
CA ALA A 674 -9.38 -35.16 -5.56
C ALA A 674 -9.59 -33.64 -5.56
N TYR A 675 -9.71 -33.03 -6.74
CA TYR A 675 -9.99 -31.61 -6.86
C TYR A 675 -10.87 -31.29 -8.07
N LEU A 676 -11.54 -30.14 -8.03
CA LEU A 676 -12.19 -29.52 -9.18
C LEU A 676 -11.23 -28.51 -9.81
N ASP A 677 -11.01 -28.64 -11.11
CA ASP A 677 -10.34 -27.63 -11.93
C ASP A 677 -11.31 -26.46 -12.14
N SER A 678 -11.01 -25.31 -11.54
CA SER A 678 -11.92 -24.16 -11.53
C SER A 678 -12.12 -23.55 -12.92
N LEU A 679 -11.08 -23.48 -13.75
CA LEU A 679 -11.14 -22.89 -15.10
C LEU A 679 -11.91 -23.79 -16.08
N ILE A 680 -11.77 -25.11 -15.95
CA ILE A 680 -12.61 -26.06 -16.70
C ILE A 680 -14.07 -25.93 -16.25
N LEU A 681 -14.32 -25.88 -14.94
CA LEU A 681 -15.68 -25.80 -14.40
C LEU A 681 -16.40 -24.51 -14.81
N GLN A 682 -15.72 -23.36 -14.70
CA GLN A 682 -16.19 -22.04 -15.14
C GLN A 682 -16.70 -22.07 -16.58
N ARG A 683 -15.88 -22.57 -17.51
CA ARG A 683 -16.21 -22.64 -18.94
C ARG A 683 -17.38 -23.57 -19.26
N GLN A 684 -17.70 -24.53 -18.40
CA GLN A 684 -18.89 -25.36 -18.57
C GLN A 684 -20.12 -24.67 -17.96
N LEU A 685 -20.02 -24.11 -16.75
CA LEU A 685 -21.12 -23.38 -16.10
C LEU A 685 -21.57 -22.16 -16.93
N GLN A 686 -20.65 -21.44 -17.58
CA GLN A 686 -20.96 -20.33 -18.50
C GLN A 686 -21.86 -20.76 -19.67
N LYS A 687 -21.64 -21.95 -20.25
CA LYS A 687 -22.51 -22.48 -21.31
C LYS A 687 -23.93 -22.79 -20.80
N LEU A 688 -24.06 -23.19 -19.54
CA LEU A 688 -25.36 -23.44 -18.91
C LEU A 688 -26.10 -22.14 -18.57
N SER A 689 -25.39 -21.05 -18.24
CA SER A 689 -26.00 -19.72 -18.08
C SER A 689 -26.48 -19.13 -19.41
N ASP A 690 -25.74 -19.32 -20.50
CA ASP A 690 -26.14 -18.84 -21.84
C ASP A 690 -27.43 -19.51 -22.35
N HIS A 691 -27.71 -20.74 -21.92
CA HIS A 691 -28.97 -21.45 -22.18
C HIS A 691 -30.10 -21.10 -21.19
N GLY A 692 -29.90 -20.09 -20.33
CA GLY A 692 -30.95 -19.47 -19.51
C GLY A 692 -31.24 -20.14 -18.18
N SER A 693 -30.60 -21.27 -17.85
CA SER A 693 -30.90 -22.01 -16.61
C SER A 693 -30.23 -21.44 -15.35
N LEU A 694 -29.23 -20.57 -15.50
CA LEU A 694 -28.45 -19.96 -14.40
C LEU A 694 -28.38 -18.43 -14.49
N LYS A 695 -29.19 -17.79 -15.35
CA LYS A 695 -29.16 -16.33 -15.51
C LYS A 695 -29.88 -15.65 -14.34
N GLY A 696 -29.20 -14.69 -13.69
CA GLY A 696 -29.76 -13.91 -12.59
C GLY A 696 -30.90 -12.98 -13.01
N ILE A 697 -31.68 -12.53 -12.03
CA ILE A 697 -32.93 -11.76 -12.23
C ILE A 697 -32.62 -10.29 -12.58
N HIS A 698 -31.40 -9.82 -12.35
CA HIS A 698 -31.00 -8.41 -12.42
C HIS A 698 -29.75 -8.14 -13.29
N SER A 699 -29.34 -9.10 -14.14
CA SER A 699 -28.13 -9.01 -14.98
C SER A 699 -27.98 -7.73 -15.81
N ASP A 700 -29.10 -7.10 -16.18
CA ASP A 700 -29.15 -5.98 -17.13
C ASP A 700 -29.25 -4.61 -16.41
N SER A 701 -29.16 -4.58 -15.08
CA SER A 701 -29.34 -3.37 -14.26
C SER A 701 -28.01 -2.74 -13.83
N ARG A 702 -27.76 -1.51 -14.30
CA ARG A 702 -26.53 -0.72 -14.01
C ARG A 702 -26.22 -0.47 -12.53
N SER A 703 -27.16 -0.66 -11.61
CA SER A 703 -26.97 -0.40 -10.17
C SER A 703 -26.90 -1.65 -9.30
N THR A 704 -26.95 -2.84 -9.90
CA THR A 704 -26.91 -4.14 -9.20
C THR A 704 -25.75 -4.98 -9.70
N LEU A 705 -24.82 -5.35 -8.81
CA LEU A 705 -23.87 -6.43 -9.06
C LEU A 705 -24.52 -7.77 -8.70
N GLU A 706 -24.53 -8.73 -9.63
CA GLU A 706 -24.89 -10.12 -9.34
C GLU A 706 -23.63 -10.94 -9.09
N VAL A 707 -23.60 -11.68 -7.97
CA VAL A 707 -22.45 -12.50 -7.56
C VAL A 707 -22.90 -13.96 -7.44
N PRO A 708 -22.63 -14.82 -8.44
CA PRO A 708 -22.96 -16.24 -8.39
C PRO A 708 -21.93 -17.01 -7.57
N ILE A 709 -22.41 -17.69 -6.52
CA ILE A 709 -21.62 -18.53 -5.62
C ILE A 709 -22.08 -19.99 -5.80
N PHE A 710 -21.26 -20.81 -6.43
CA PHE A 710 -21.51 -22.24 -6.65
C PHE A 710 -20.92 -23.05 -5.51
N TRP A 711 -21.77 -23.63 -4.66
CA TRP A 711 -21.40 -24.35 -3.45
C TRP A 711 -21.63 -25.85 -3.61
N PHE A 712 -20.57 -26.60 -3.88
CA PHE A 712 -20.61 -28.05 -4.08
C PHE A 712 -20.48 -28.79 -2.75
N ILE A 713 -21.49 -29.59 -2.38
CA ILE A 713 -21.52 -30.43 -1.18
C ILE A 713 -21.31 -31.88 -1.60
N HIS A 714 -20.25 -32.51 -1.10
CA HIS A 714 -19.82 -33.83 -1.54
C HIS A 714 -19.18 -34.64 -0.40
N ASN A 715 -19.53 -35.92 -0.26
CA ASN A 715 -19.08 -36.71 0.90
C ASN A 715 -17.55 -36.97 0.86
N ASP A 716 -16.99 -37.23 -0.33
CA ASP A 716 -15.53 -37.36 -0.50
C ASP A 716 -14.81 -36.02 -0.25
N PRO A 717 -13.60 -36.00 0.31
CA PRO A 717 -12.78 -34.80 0.42
C PRO A 717 -12.33 -34.31 -0.96
N VAL A 718 -12.94 -33.22 -1.42
CA VAL A 718 -12.63 -32.54 -2.69
C VAL A 718 -12.16 -31.13 -2.40
N LEU A 719 -11.12 -30.68 -3.11
CA LEU A 719 -10.61 -29.29 -3.08
C LEU A 719 -10.87 -28.58 -4.41
N VAL A 720 -10.67 -27.27 -4.45
CA VAL A 720 -10.51 -26.49 -5.69
C VAL A 720 -9.02 -26.36 -5.99
N ASP A 721 -8.62 -26.64 -7.23
CA ASP A 721 -7.23 -26.50 -7.72
C ASP A 721 -6.15 -27.02 -6.76
N LYS A 722 -6.34 -28.25 -6.27
CA LYS A 722 -5.43 -29.04 -5.39
C LYS A 722 -5.21 -28.48 -3.97
N HIS A 723 -5.43 -27.18 -3.73
CA HIS A 723 -5.00 -26.48 -2.51
C HIS A 723 -6.10 -25.66 -1.80
N TYR A 724 -7.21 -25.33 -2.45
CA TYR A 724 -8.19 -24.36 -1.92
C TYR A 724 -9.51 -25.02 -1.51
N GLN A 725 -10.22 -24.42 -0.55
CA GLN A 725 -11.63 -24.76 -0.25
C GLN A 725 -12.61 -23.92 -1.08
N ALA A 726 -12.19 -22.74 -1.52
CA ALA A 726 -12.94 -21.85 -2.39
C ALA A 726 -11.98 -21.04 -3.26
N ARG A 727 -12.42 -20.66 -4.46
CA ARG A 727 -11.65 -19.81 -5.37
C ARG A 727 -12.53 -18.74 -6.00
N ALA A 728 -12.01 -17.52 -6.07
CA ALA A 728 -12.57 -16.43 -6.85
C ALA A 728 -12.20 -16.59 -8.33
N LEU A 729 -13.17 -16.38 -9.22
CA LEU A 729 -12.95 -16.22 -10.65
C LEU A 729 -13.49 -14.86 -11.10
N SER A 730 -13.28 -14.50 -12.36
CA SER A 730 -13.67 -13.20 -12.92
C SER A 730 -15.18 -12.91 -12.86
N ASP A 731 -16.02 -13.94 -12.86
CA ASP A 731 -17.48 -13.85 -12.98
C ASP A 731 -18.26 -14.71 -11.96
N MET A 732 -17.57 -15.53 -11.15
CA MET A 732 -18.20 -16.43 -10.18
C MET A 732 -17.26 -16.82 -9.04
N VAL A 733 -17.84 -17.33 -7.95
CA VAL A 733 -17.11 -17.94 -6.82
C VAL A 733 -17.46 -19.42 -6.75
N ILE A 734 -16.44 -20.28 -6.61
CA ILE A 734 -16.61 -21.73 -6.45
C ILE A 734 -16.21 -22.11 -5.03
N VAL A 735 -17.06 -22.84 -4.31
CA VAL A 735 -16.84 -23.36 -2.95
C VAL A 735 -17.06 -24.86 -2.94
N VAL A 736 -16.21 -25.62 -2.24
CA VAL A 736 -16.38 -27.05 -2.00
C VAL A 736 -16.48 -27.35 -0.50
N GLN A 737 -17.42 -28.21 -0.13
CA GLN A 737 -17.67 -28.68 1.22
C GLN A 737 -17.67 -30.21 1.27
N SER A 738 -17.00 -30.78 2.27
CA SER A 738 -16.88 -32.22 2.49
C SER A 738 -17.07 -32.62 3.94
N ASP A 739 -17.47 -33.85 4.22
CA ASP A 739 -17.82 -34.29 5.59
C ASP A 739 -16.63 -34.29 6.58
N LYS A 740 -15.39 -34.20 6.08
CA LYS A 740 -14.15 -34.29 6.88
C LYS A 740 -13.80 -32.95 7.56
N ALA A 741 -14.09 -32.86 8.86
CA ALA A 741 -13.88 -31.65 9.67
C ALA A 741 -12.42 -31.26 9.96
N VAL A 742 -11.45 -32.14 9.73
CA VAL A 742 -10.02 -31.88 9.99
C VAL A 742 -9.17 -32.36 8.83
N TRP A 743 -8.53 -31.44 8.11
CA TRP A 743 -7.59 -31.72 7.03
C TRP A 743 -6.24 -31.04 7.28
N GLU A 744 -5.15 -31.81 7.29
CA GLU A 744 -3.78 -31.32 7.50
C GLU A 744 -3.32 -30.44 6.32
N SER A 745 -2.97 -29.18 6.61
CA SER A 745 -2.49 -28.23 5.61
C SER A 745 -0.96 -28.31 5.40
N HIS A 746 -0.44 -27.45 4.52
CA HIS A 746 0.99 -27.26 4.26
C HIS A 746 1.59 -26.09 5.05
N LEU A 747 0.82 -25.56 6.00
CA LEU A 747 1.16 -24.40 6.82
C LEU A 747 1.34 -24.87 8.27
N GLN A 748 2.21 -24.17 9.00
CA GLN A 748 2.49 -24.40 10.41
C GLN A 748 2.31 -23.14 11.25
N CYS A 749 2.06 -23.35 12.53
CA CYS A 749 2.09 -22.36 13.60
C CYS A 749 2.85 -22.99 14.78
N ASN A 750 3.90 -22.33 15.26
CA ASN A 750 4.67 -22.67 16.46
C ASN A 750 5.05 -24.17 16.54
N GLY A 751 5.52 -24.74 15.42
CA GLY A 751 5.92 -26.14 15.32
C GLY A 751 4.77 -27.17 15.22
N LYS A 752 3.53 -26.72 14.97
CA LYS A 752 2.35 -27.57 14.75
C LYS A 752 1.73 -27.31 13.36
N PRO A 753 1.23 -28.35 12.66
CA PRO A 753 0.52 -28.14 11.39
C PRO A 753 -0.83 -27.48 11.62
N ILE A 754 -1.17 -26.49 10.81
CA ILE A 754 -2.51 -25.87 10.82
C ILE A 754 -3.48 -26.81 10.12
N ALA A 755 -4.65 -27.04 10.70
CA ALA A 755 -5.71 -27.81 10.07
C ALA A 755 -6.74 -26.92 9.37
N TRP A 756 -7.38 -27.47 8.35
CA TRP A 756 -8.48 -26.88 7.60
C TRP A 756 -9.77 -27.66 7.88
N ASP A 757 -10.87 -26.95 8.18
CA ASP A 757 -12.21 -27.56 8.30
C ASP A 757 -12.89 -27.59 6.91
N LEU A 758 -12.95 -28.77 6.27
CA LEU A 758 -13.65 -28.95 4.99
C LEU A 758 -15.18 -29.06 5.17
N ARG A 759 -15.65 -29.30 6.40
CA ARG A 759 -17.07 -29.43 6.75
C ARG A 759 -17.73 -28.06 6.91
N ARG A 760 -16.98 -27.01 7.22
CA ARG A 760 -17.50 -25.63 7.40
C ARG A 760 -16.63 -24.58 6.69
N PRO A 761 -16.54 -24.59 5.34
CA PRO A 761 -15.67 -23.69 4.56
C PRO A 761 -16.18 -22.24 4.47
N ILE A 762 -16.85 -21.72 5.51
CA ILE A 762 -17.46 -20.37 5.55
C ILE A 762 -16.38 -19.28 5.42
N LYS A 763 -15.28 -19.43 6.16
CA LYS A 763 -14.12 -18.52 6.09
C LYS A 763 -13.56 -18.43 4.66
N ALA A 764 -13.35 -19.57 4.01
CA ALA A 764 -12.87 -19.63 2.63
C ALA A 764 -13.88 -19.06 1.61
N ALA A 765 -15.17 -19.32 1.80
CA ALA A 765 -16.22 -18.75 0.96
C ALA A 765 -16.23 -17.21 1.03
N ILE A 766 -16.09 -16.64 2.24
CA ILE A 766 -16.04 -15.18 2.43
C ILE A 766 -14.74 -14.61 1.88
N SER A 767 -13.58 -15.26 2.06
CA SER A 767 -12.31 -14.78 1.51
C SER A 767 -12.33 -14.75 -0.02
N ALA A 768 -12.82 -15.82 -0.67
CA ALA A 768 -12.97 -15.87 -2.13
C ALA A 768 -14.02 -14.86 -2.64
N THR A 769 -15.09 -14.60 -1.88
CA THR A 769 -16.08 -13.58 -2.26
C THR A 769 -15.52 -12.17 -2.10
N ALA A 770 -14.64 -11.90 -1.13
CA ALA A 770 -13.98 -10.61 -0.97
C ALA A 770 -12.99 -10.31 -2.12
N GLU A 771 -12.25 -11.32 -2.56
CA GLU A 771 -11.39 -11.27 -3.75
C GLU A 771 -12.22 -11.00 -5.03
N HIS A 772 -13.33 -11.72 -5.21
CA HIS A 772 -14.22 -11.50 -6.36
C HIS A 772 -14.88 -10.10 -6.37
N LEU A 773 -15.34 -9.60 -5.22
CA LEU A 773 -16.03 -8.31 -5.12
C LEU A 773 -15.11 -7.10 -5.33
N SER A 774 -13.87 -7.18 -4.84
CA SER A 774 -13.01 -5.99 -4.68
C SER A 774 -11.52 -6.21 -4.90
N GLY A 775 -11.11 -7.44 -5.20
CA GLY A 775 -9.70 -7.81 -5.32
C GLY A 775 -8.98 -7.89 -3.97
N LEU A 776 -9.70 -8.06 -2.85
CA LEU A 776 -9.06 -8.19 -1.54
C LEU A 776 -8.26 -9.50 -1.45
N LEU A 777 -6.93 -9.38 -1.40
CA LEU A 777 -6.00 -10.50 -1.28
C LEU A 777 -5.54 -10.74 0.17
N PRO A 778 -4.98 -11.92 0.48
CA PRO A 778 -4.34 -12.17 1.76
C PRO A 778 -3.22 -11.15 2.06
N LEU A 779 -3.22 -10.61 3.27
CA LEU A 779 -2.30 -9.55 3.68
C LEU A 779 -0.82 -9.96 3.63
N HIS A 780 -0.50 -11.25 3.53
CA HIS A 780 0.88 -11.70 3.32
C HIS A 780 1.39 -11.48 1.88
N LEU A 781 0.52 -11.16 0.91
CA LEU A 781 0.92 -10.93 -0.48
C LEU A 781 1.10 -9.44 -0.77
N ALA A 782 2.21 -9.08 -1.41
CA ALA A 782 2.41 -7.74 -1.98
C ALA A 782 3.16 -7.79 -3.32
N TYR A 783 2.69 -7.06 -4.33
CA TYR A 783 3.36 -6.99 -5.64
C TYR A 783 4.68 -6.21 -5.54
N SER A 784 5.79 -6.80 -6.00
CA SER A 784 7.07 -6.10 -6.15
C SER A 784 7.36 -5.84 -7.63
N GLN A 785 7.28 -4.56 -8.02
CA GLN A 785 7.65 -4.14 -9.37
C GLN A 785 9.10 -4.46 -9.72
N VAL A 786 10.01 -4.33 -8.75
CA VAL A 786 11.46 -4.59 -8.90
C VAL A 786 11.74 -6.05 -9.31
N HIS A 787 10.95 -7.00 -8.81
CA HIS A 787 11.08 -8.42 -9.10
C HIS A 787 10.10 -8.93 -10.17
N GLU A 788 9.11 -8.11 -10.55
CA GLU A 788 7.94 -8.49 -11.36
C GLU A 788 7.13 -9.69 -10.80
N THR A 789 7.17 -9.90 -9.48
CA THR A 789 6.50 -11.02 -8.79
C THR A 789 5.73 -10.56 -7.55
N ALA A 790 4.80 -11.39 -7.09
CA ALA A 790 4.30 -11.29 -5.72
C ALA A 790 5.43 -11.67 -4.73
N LEU A 791 5.57 -10.89 -3.66
CA LEU A 791 6.35 -11.24 -2.47
C LEU A 791 5.40 -11.77 -1.41
N GLU A 792 5.91 -12.68 -0.58
CA GLU A 792 5.25 -13.18 0.61
C GLU A 792 5.90 -12.56 1.87
N ASP A 793 5.09 -12.10 2.82
CA ASP A 793 5.48 -11.74 4.19
C ASP A 793 4.39 -12.21 5.16
N TRP A 794 4.64 -13.32 5.83
CA TRP A 794 3.66 -13.98 6.68
C TRP A 794 3.41 -13.27 8.02
N THR A 795 4.19 -12.22 8.35
CA THR A 795 4.11 -11.46 9.61
C THR A 795 2.70 -10.93 9.92
N TRP A 796 1.94 -10.57 8.89
CA TRP A 796 0.59 -9.98 9.02
C TRP A 796 -0.56 -10.94 8.66
N SER A 797 -0.30 -12.24 8.55
CA SER A 797 -1.37 -13.25 8.41
C SER A 797 -1.97 -13.62 9.78
N VAL A 798 -2.45 -12.58 10.50
CA VAL A 798 -2.93 -12.64 11.90
C VAL A 798 -4.20 -11.81 12.12
N GLY A 799 -4.89 -12.06 13.23
CA GLY A 799 -5.97 -11.22 13.73
C GLY A 799 -7.33 -11.38 13.05
N CYS A 800 -8.17 -10.35 13.15
CA CYS A 800 -9.54 -10.32 12.65
C CYS A 800 -9.57 -10.19 11.11
N SER A 801 -9.49 -11.33 10.43
CA SER A 801 -9.47 -11.40 8.96
C SER A 801 -9.84 -12.80 8.46
N PRO A 802 -10.77 -12.95 7.49
CA PRO A 802 -11.04 -14.25 6.86
C PRO A 802 -9.87 -14.76 6.01
N LEU A 803 -8.89 -13.90 5.71
CA LEU A 803 -7.70 -14.17 4.89
C LEU A 803 -6.43 -14.46 5.73
N SER A 804 -6.52 -14.36 7.06
CA SER A 804 -5.47 -14.77 7.99
C SER A 804 -5.35 -16.30 8.02
N ILE A 805 -4.15 -16.87 8.11
CA ILE A 805 -3.99 -18.33 8.29
C ILE A 805 -3.98 -18.75 9.76
N THR A 806 -3.66 -17.84 10.67
CA THR A 806 -3.44 -18.15 12.10
C THR A 806 -4.71 -18.08 12.94
N SER A 807 -5.72 -17.32 12.50
CA SER A 807 -7.03 -17.21 13.14
C SER A 807 -8.09 -18.01 12.35
N GLN A 808 -9.16 -18.44 13.00
CA GLN A 808 -10.26 -19.22 12.38
C GLN A 808 -11.51 -18.36 12.10
N GLY A 809 -11.55 -17.14 12.62
CA GLY A 809 -12.67 -16.22 12.40
C GLY A 809 -12.88 -15.81 10.95
N TRP A 810 -14.12 -15.43 10.64
CA TRP A 810 -14.55 -15.01 9.29
C TRP A 810 -14.98 -13.54 9.19
N HIS A 811 -14.95 -12.82 10.31
CA HIS A 811 -15.23 -11.38 10.36
C HIS A 811 -14.10 -10.57 9.72
N LEU A 812 -14.46 -9.48 9.02
CA LEU A 812 -13.49 -8.52 8.49
C LEU A 812 -13.18 -7.44 9.52
N SER A 813 -11.92 -7.00 9.56
CA SER A 813 -11.50 -5.79 10.27
C SER A 813 -11.80 -4.52 9.45
N LEU A 814 -11.92 -3.37 10.11
CA LEU A 814 -12.12 -2.09 9.43
C LEU A 814 -10.99 -1.76 8.44
N PHE A 815 -9.75 -2.22 8.66
CA PHE A 815 -8.66 -2.13 7.68
C PHE A 815 -9.05 -2.74 6.32
N GLN A 816 -9.68 -3.92 6.35
CA GLN A 816 -10.10 -4.64 5.16
C GLN A 816 -11.33 -3.98 4.52
N THR A 817 -12.31 -3.55 5.32
CA THR A 817 -13.46 -2.78 4.81
C THR A 817 -13.03 -1.48 4.14
N ASP A 818 -12.03 -0.78 4.71
CA ASP A 818 -11.44 0.41 4.12
C ASP A 818 -10.57 0.10 2.89
N ALA A 819 -9.96 -1.10 2.80
CA ALA A 819 -9.27 -1.57 1.60
C ALA A 819 -10.26 -1.88 0.45
N ILE A 820 -11.38 -2.57 0.75
CA ILE A 820 -12.50 -2.80 -0.18
C ILE A 820 -13.01 -1.45 -0.71
N ALA A 821 -13.30 -0.50 0.19
CA ALA A 821 -13.80 0.83 -0.17
C ALA A 821 -12.80 1.60 -1.06
N ARG A 822 -11.50 1.52 -0.76
CA ARG A 822 -10.45 2.13 -1.57
C ARG A 822 -10.27 1.45 -2.93
N SER A 823 -10.49 0.14 -3.06
CA SER A 823 -10.44 -0.56 -4.36
C SER A 823 -11.44 0.04 -5.35
N TYR A 824 -12.68 0.28 -4.89
CA TYR A 824 -13.71 0.94 -5.70
C TYR A 824 -13.35 2.39 -6.08
N ILE A 825 -12.82 3.16 -5.12
CA ILE A 825 -12.39 4.55 -5.35
C ILE A 825 -11.22 4.60 -6.34
N ILE A 826 -10.22 3.74 -6.17
CA ILE A 826 -9.01 3.71 -7.00
C ILE A 826 -9.34 3.21 -8.42
N THR A 827 -10.22 2.23 -8.58
CA THR A 827 -10.70 1.80 -9.91
C THR A 827 -11.32 2.98 -10.67
N ALA A 828 -12.24 3.71 -10.04
CA ALA A 828 -12.90 4.86 -10.67
C ALA A 828 -11.95 6.04 -10.93
N LEU A 829 -10.97 6.29 -10.03
CA LEU A 829 -9.91 7.26 -10.26
C LEU A 829 -9.04 6.86 -11.45
N GLU A 830 -8.53 5.62 -11.48
CA GLU A 830 -7.64 5.10 -12.53
C GLU A 830 -8.31 5.13 -13.91
N GLU A 831 -9.56 4.66 -14.04
CA GLU A 831 -10.31 4.71 -15.30
C GLU A 831 -10.58 6.16 -15.76
N SER A 832 -10.82 7.08 -14.81
CA SER A 832 -10.96 8.51 -15.14
C SER A 832 -9.65 9.16 -15.57
N ILE A 833 -8.50 8.77 -14.98
CA ILE A 833 -7.16 9.20 -15.38
C ILE A 833 -6.83 8.68 -16.77
N GLN A 834 -7.05 7.38 -17.04
CA GLN A 834 -6.86 6.80 -18.37
C GLN A 834 -7.73 7.49 -19.43
N THR A 835 -8.99 7.80 -19.08
CA THR A 835 -9.90 8.54 -19.97
C THR A 835 -9.38 9.94 -20.27
N VAL A 836 -8.90 10.67 -19.25
CA VAL A 836 -8.33 12.02 -19.41
C VAL A 836 -7.01 11.98 -20.19
N ASN A 837 -6.06 11.13 -19.82
CA ASN A 837 -4.76 11.00 -20.50
C ASN A 837 -4.95 10.57 -21.96
N GLY A 838 -5.85 9.61 -22.23
CA GLY A 838 -6.21 9.19 -23.59
C GLY A 838 -6.91 10.28 -24.42
N VAL A 839 -7.40 11.35 -23.80
CA VAL A 839 -7.96 12.56 -24.46
C VAL A 839 -6.89 13.64 -24.62
N ILE A 840 -6.03 13.85 -23.62
CA ILE A 840 -4.89 14.77 -23.70
C ILE A 840 -3.91 14.32 -24.79
N HIS A 841 -3.60 13.03 -24.87
CA HIS A 841 -2.81 12.45 -25.97
C HIS A 841 -3.40 12.80 -27.36
N ARG A 842 -4.73 12.79 -27.52
CA ARG A 842 -5.38 13.26 -28.76
C ARG A 842 -5.17 14.77 -28.97
N LEU A 843 -5.34 15.59 -27.94
CA LEU A 843 -5.08 17.04 -28.01
C LEU A 843 -3.61 17.42 -28.27
N VAL A 844 -2.66 16.54 -27.92
CA VAL A 844 -1.22 16.67 -28.23
C VAL A 844 -0.94 16.41 -29.72
N LEU A 845 -1.68 15.49 -30.35
CA LEU A 845 -1.60 15.20 -31.79
C LEU A 845 -2.22 16.31 -32.66
N GLU A 846 -3.23 17.01 -32.16
CA GLU A 846 -3.92 18.08 -32.90
C GLU A 846 -3.13 19.40 -32.97
N GLN A 847 -2.75 19.80 -34.18
CA GLN A 847 -1.91 20.98 -34.41
C GLN A 847 -2.69 22.30 -34.47
N THR A 848 -2.13 23.33 -33.84
CA THR A 848 -2.77 24.66 -33.72
C THR A 848 -2.65 25.48 -35.01
N THR A 849 -3.72 25.52 -35.81
CA THR A 849 -3.76 26.31 -37.06
C THR A 849 -4.56 27.60 -36.94
N ALA A 850 -4.12 28.66 -37.63
CA ALA A 850 -4.83 29.95 -37.65
C ALA A 850 -6.26 29.85 -38.24
N GLN A 851 -6.54 28.84 -39.08
CA GLN A 851 -7.88 28.60 -39.64
C GLN A 851 -8.80 27.92 -38.63
N GLY A 852 -8.29 26.96 -37.85
CA GLY A 852 -9.04 26.28 -36.78
C GLY A 852 -9.34 27.17 -35.56
N PHE A 853 -8.53 28.21 -35.30
CA PHE A 853 -8.63 29.05 -34.10
C PHE A 853 -10.04 29.58 -33.82
N ARG A 854 -10.78 30.06 -34.85
CA ARG A 854 -12.13 30.62 -34.63
C ARG A 854 -13.14 29.56 -34.16
N LEU A 855 -13.01 28.32 -34.64
CA LEU A 855 -13.86 27.20 -34.22
C LEU A 855 -13.46 26.77 -32.81
N PHE A 856 -12.17 26.54 -32.57
CA PHE A 856 -11.63 26.18 -31.26
C PHE A 856 -11.98 27.19 -30.15
N LYS A 857 -11.84 28.51 -30.41
CA LYS A 857 -12.13 29.57 -29.43
C LYS A 857 -13.58 29.59 -28.95
N SER A 858 -14.51 28.98 -29.69
CA SER A 858 -15.89 28.81 -29.25
C SER A 858 -16.09 27.67 -28.23
N GLN A 859 -15.20 26.67 -28.22
CA GLN A 859 -15.26 25.49 -27.35
C GLN A 859 -14.26 25.58 -26.18
N GLU A 860 -13.20 26.40 -26.30
CA GLU A 860 -12.11 26.59 -25.33
C GLU A 860 -12.58 26.63 -23.86
N ARG A 861 -13.52 27.54 -23.52
CA ARG A 861 -14.00 27.69 -22.14
C ARG A 861 -14.68 26.43 -21.62
N THR A 862 -15.64 25.90 -22.38
CA THR A 862 -16.38 24.69 -21.99
C THR A 862 -15.48 23.46 -21.88
N MET A 863 -14.41 23.39 -22.67
CA MET A 863 -13.39 22.34 -22.56
C MET A 863 -12.59 22.46 -21.25
N VAL A 864 -12.12 23.66 -20.90
CA VAL A 864 -11.40 23.92 -19.64
C VAL A 864 -12.32 23.75 -18.43
N ASP A 865 -13.55 24.25 -18.47
CA ASP A 865 -14.54 24.12 -17.38
C ASP A 865 -14.85 22.64 -17.09
N LYS A 866 -15.00 21.82 -18.14
CA LYS A 866 -15.20 20.36 -18.02
C LYS A 866 -13.98 19.65 -17.45
N TYR A 867 -12.78 20.01 -17.88
CA TYR A 867 -11.53 19.45 -17.36
C TYR A 867 -11.34 19.80 -15.87
N ASN A 868 -11.47 21.08 -15.51
CA ASN A 868 -11.35 21.53 -14.12
C ASN A 868 -12.48 20.97 -13.23
N SER A 869 -13.64 20.64 -13.80
CA SER A 869 -14.68 19.87 -13.09
C SER A 869 -14.26 18.43 -12.76
N VAL A 870 -13.42 17.78 -13.57
CA VAL A 870 -12.85 16.45 -13.26
C VAL A 870 -11.77 16.59 -12.19
N VAL A 871 -10.85 17.55 -12.36
CA VAL A 871 -9.76 17.82 -11.40
C VAL A 871 -10.30 18.17 -10.00
N SER A 872 -11.33 19.00 -9.91
CA SER A 872 -11.98 19.34 -8.64
C SER A 872 -12.74 18.17 -8.00
N LEU A 873 -13.23 17.19 -8.79
CA LEU A 873 -13.79 15.96 -8.25
C LEU A 873 -12.70 15.04 -7.71
N TRP A 874 -11.55 14.90 -8.38
CA TRP A 874 -10.39 14.20 -7.83
C TRP A 874 -9.92 14.81 -6.51
N ARG A 875 -9.75 16.15 -6.47
CA ARG A 875 -9.42 16.92 -5.26
C ARG A 875 -10.40 16.61 -4.13
N ARG A 876 -11.70 16.67 -4.40
CA ARG A 876 -12.76 16.41 -3.40
C ARG A 876 -12.77 14.96 -2.90
N ILE A 877 -12.53 13.98 -3.77
CA ILE A 877 -12.43 12.56 -3.40
C ILE A 877 -11.21 12.34 -2.49
N ALA A 878 -10.05 12.93 -2.81
CA ALA A 878 -8.86 12.87 -1.97
C ALA A 878 -9.08 13.51 -0.60
N THR A 879 -9.69 14.71 -0.53
CA THR A 879 -10.01 15.38 0.75
C THR A 879 -11.01 14.61 1.61
N ILE A 880 -12.03 13.97 1.03
CA ILE A 880 -12.97 13.14 1.83
C ILE A 880 -12.30 11.84 2.30
N SER A 881 -11.41 11.28 1.49
CA SER A 881 -10.64 10.09 1.84
C SER A 881 -9.63 10.35 2.97
N SER A 882 -9.13 11.58 3.13
CA SER A 882 -8.18 11.94 4.20
C SER A 882 -8.76 11.76 5.61
N GLY A 883 -10.06 12.00 5.78
CA GLY A 883 -10.80 11.75 7.02
C GLY A 883 -11.36 10.32 7.12
N MET A 884 -10.86 9.38 6.31
CA MET A 884 -11.34 7.98 6.24
C MET A 884 -12.86 7.82 6.03
N ARG A 885 -13.52 8.82 5.46
CA ARG A 885 -14.95 8.83 5.14
C ARG A 885 -15.21 8.24 3.76
N TYR A 886 -14.67 7.06 3.50
CA TYR A 886 -14.74 6.41 2.18
C TYR A 886 -16.19 6.24 1.69
N GLY A 887 -17.15 5.99 2.60
CA GLY A 887 -18.58 5.95 2.29
C GLY A 887 -19.16 7.24 1.67
N ASP A 888 -18.62 8.41 2.01
CA ASP A 888 -19.02 9.68 1.39
C ASP A 888 -18.26 9.95 0.09
N ALA A 889 -17.02 9.48 -0.02
CA ALA A 889 -16.25 9.55 -1.27
C ALA A 889 -16.88 8.68 -2.37
N MET A 890 -17.38 7.49 -2.04
CA MET A 890 -18.03 6.58 -3.00
C MET A 890 -19.25 7.21 -3.71
N LYS A 891 -19.98 8.14 -3.04
CA LYS A 891 -21.11 8.86 -3.63
C LYS A 891 -20.72 9.76 -4.81
N LEU A 892 -19.43 10.12 -4.91
CA LEU A 892 -18.91 10.97 -5.99
C LEU A 892 -18.44 10.17 -7.22
N LEU A 893 -18.30 8.84 -7.13
CA LEU A 893 -17.68 8.05 -8.21
C LEU A 893 -18.50 8.05 -9.50
N HIS A 894 -19.83 7.89 -9.42
CA HIS A 894 -20.70 8.01 -10.59
C HIS A 894 -20.68 9.45 -11.18
N LEU A 895 -20.47 10.48 -10.36
CA LEU A 895 -20.33 11.85 -10.86
C LEU A 895 -18.96 12.07 -11.55
N LEU A 896 -17.90 11.43 -11.05
CA LEU A 896 -16.57 11.41 -11.67
C LEU A 896 -16.58 10.69 -13.02
N GLU A 897 -17.21 9.52 -13.10
CA GLU A 897 -17.36 8.73 -14.32
C GLU A 897 -18.11 9.54 -15.41
N ASN A 898 -19.24 10.15 -15.06
CA ASN A 898 -20.00 10.98 -15.99
C ASN A 898 -19.25 12.27 -16.39
N SER A 899 -18.50 12.89 -15.47
CA SER A 899 -17.71 14.09 -15.76
C SER A 899 -16.54 13.80 -16.70
N SER A 900 -15.80 12.70 -16.46
CA SER A 900 -14.67 12.30 -17.30
C SER A 900 -15.10 11.86 -18.70
N LYS A 901 -16.17 11.06 -18.82
CA LYS A 901 -16.80 10.73 -20.12
C LYS A 901 -17.32 12.00 -20.82
N GLY A 902 -18.03 12.86 -20.09
CA GLY A 902 -18.55 14.12 -20.60
C GLY A 902 -17.50 15.18 -20.98
N PHE A 903 -16.26 15.04 -20.51
CA PHE A 903 -15.09 15.77 -21.01
C PHE A 903 -14.56 15.13 -22.30
N ALA A 904 -14.36 13.81 -22.30
CA ALA A 904 -13.87 13.06 -23.46
C ALA A 904 -14.76 13.25 -24.70
N ASP A 905 -16.08 13.15 -24.56
CA ASP A 905 -17.05 13.35 -25.64
C ASP A 905 -17.03 14.79 -26.19
N HIS A 906 -16.82 15.78 -25.32
CA HIS A 906 -16.73 17.18 -25.72
C HIS A 906 -15.43 17.49 -26.48
N VAL A 907 -14.31 16.87 -26.09
CA VAL A 907 -13.07 16.95 -26.84
C VAL A 907 -13.18 16.22 -28.18
N ASN A 908 -13.72 15.00 -28.21
CA ASN A 908 -13.90 14.23 -29.44
C ASN A 908 -14.79 14.97 -30.46
N THR A 909 -15.89 15.59 -30.01
CA THR A 909 -16.74 16.44 -30.86
C THR A 909 -16.01 17.71 -31.33
N THR A 910 -15.19 18.33 -30.48
CA THR A 910 -14.36 19.48 -30.90
C THR A 910 -13.32 19.10 -31.96
N ILE A 911 -12.64 17.96 -31.79
CA ILE A 911 -11.68 17.42 -32.77
C ILE A 911 -12.39 17.10 -34.10
N ALA A 912 -13.57 16.47 -34.04
CA ALA A 912 -14.39 16.19 -35.23
C ALA A 912 -14.83 17.46 -35.98
N LEU A 913 -14.99 18.61 -35.29
CA LEU A 913 -15.25 19.91 -35.93
C LEU A 913 -14.00 20.55 -36.57
N LEU A 914 -12.80 20.23 -36.08
CA LEU A 914 -11.53 20.71 -36.64
C LEU A 914 -11.08 19.88 -37.85
N HIS A 915 -11.26 18.56 -37.82
CA HIS A 915 -10.80 17.61 -38.84
C HIS A 915 -11.14 17.97 -40.30
N PRO A 916 -12.34 18.53 -40.65
CA PRO A 916 -12.63 18.97 -42.01
C PRO A 916 -11.71 20.10 -42.52
N VAL A 917 -11.30 21.02 -41.63
CA VAL A 917 -10.41 22.15 -41.95
C VAL A 917 -9.01 21.64 -42.32
N HIS A 918 -8.54 20.59 -41.65
CA HIS A 918 -7.25 19.95 -41.95
C HIS A 918 -7.29 19.11 -43.23
N CYS A 919 -8.42 18.48 -43.55
CA CYS A 919 -8.58 17.68 -44.77
C CYS A 919 -8.78 18.51 -46.05
N THR A 920 -9.21 19.78 -45.94
CA THR A 920 -9.25 20.68 -47.10
C THR A 920 -7.85 21.11 -47.54
N ARG A 921 -7.19 20.25 -48.32
CA ARG A 921 -5.91 20.55 -48.99
C ARG A 921 -6.09 21.76 -49.90
N GLN A 922 -5.74 22.95 -49.41
CA GLN A 922 -5.72 24.18 -50.20
C GLN A 922 -4.73 24.01 -51.35
N ARG A 923 -5.22 23.60 -52.52
CA ARG A 923 -4.51 23.81 -53.78
C ARG A 923 -4.43 25.32 -53.99
N LYS A 924 -3.29 25.91 -53.63
CA LYS A 924 -2.84 27.13 -54.29
C LYS A 924 -2.73 26.80 -55.76
N VAL A 925 -3.75 27.19 -56.53
CA VAL A 925 -3.61 27.30 -57.97
C VAL A 925 -2.80 28.58 -58.16
N ASP A 926 -1.47 28.42 -58.22
CA ASP A 926 -0.60 29.48 -58.69
C ASP A 926 -0.92 29.67 -60.17
N ILE A 927 -1.92 30.52 -60.45
CA ILE A 927 -2.20 31.02 -61.78
C ILE A 927 -1.03 31.93 -62.12
N VAL A 928 0.02 31.32 -62.70
CA VAL A 928 1.05 32.05 -63.43
C VAL A 928 0.34 32.71 -64.60
N LEU A 929 -0.11 33.94 -64.38
CA LEU A 929 -0.65 34.83 -65.40
C LEU A 929 0.52 35.28 -66.26
N ASP A 930 0.95 34.37 -67.14
CA ASP A 930 2.03 34.59 -68.06
C ASP A 930 1.59 35.62 -69.11
N LEU A 931 2.00 36.88 -68.91
CA LEU A 931 1.62 38.01 -69.77
C LEU A 931 2.01 37.80 -71.24
N THR A 932 2.89 36.83 -71.54
CA THR A 932 3.24 36.42 -72.91
C THR A 932 2.09 35.75 -73.67
N THR A 933 1.06 35.24 -72.98
CA THR A 933 -0.12 34.62 -73.61
C THR A 933 -1.14 35.64 -74.11
N ILE A 934 -1.13 36.87 -73.58
CA ILE A 934 -2.04 37.97 -73.97
C ILE A 934 -1.92 38.31 -75.47
N PRO A 935 -0.71 38.52 -76.06
CA PRO A 935 -0.60 38.75 -77.50
C PRO A 935 -1.07 37.55 -78.35
N ALA A 936 -0.93 36.30 -77.88
CA ALA A 936 -1.45 35.13 -78.60
C ALA A 936 -2.99 35.15 -78.67
N PHE A 937 -3.66 35.46 -77.56
CA PHE A 937 -5.12 35.64 -77.55
C PHE A 937 -5.57 36.82 -78.42
N LEU A 938 -4.83 37.93 -78.45
CA LEU A 938 -5.13 39.07 -79.34
C LEU A 938 -4.97 38.71 -80.82
N VAL A 939 -3.96 37.92 -81.20
CA VAL A 939 -3.79 37.43 -82.58
C VAL A 939 -4.94 36.49 -82.98
N VAL A 940 -5.32 35.55 -82.11
CA VAL A 940 -6.47 34.67 -82.36
C VAL A 940 -7.78 35.47 -82.50
N PHE A 941 -7.99 36.49 -81.65
CA PHE A 941 -9.16 37.37 -81.74
C PHE A 941 -9.15 38.22 -83.02
N ALA A 942 -7.99 38.73 -83.43
CA ALA A 942 -7.84 39.47 -84.69
C ALA A 942 -8.09 38.59 -85.93
N ILE A 943 -7.65 37.33 -85.92
CA ILE A 943 -7.93 36.36 -86.98
C ILE A 943 -9.43 36.04 -87.03
N LEU A 944 -10.07 35.75 -85.89
CA LEU A 944 -11.52 35.54 -85.80
C LEU A 944 -12.31 36.76 -86.30
N TRP A 945 -11.90 37.97 -85.93
CA TRP A 945 -12.48 39.21 -86.42
C TRP A 945 -12.34 39.38 -87.94
N PHE A 946 -11.21 38.98 -88.52
CA PHE A 946 -10.99 39.03 -89.97
C PHE A 946 -11.80 37.98 -90.75
N VAL A 947 -11.94 36.78 -90.19
CA VAL A 947 -12.69 35.65 -90.79
C VAL A 947 -14.20 35.90 -90.71
N LEU A 948 -14.70 36.45 -89.60
CA LEU A 948 -16.13 36.72 -89.39
C LEU A 948 -16.60 38.06 -89.98
N ARG A 949 -15.71 38.84 -90.63
CA ARG A 949 -16.08 40.14 -91.23
C ARG A 949 -16.93 39.93 -92.49
N PRO A 950 -18.21 40.36 -92.52
CA PRO A 950 -19.09 40.10 -93.66
C PRO A 950 -18.57 40.82 -94.92
N ARG A 951 -18.36 40.05 -96.00
CA ARG A 951 -17.97 40.59 -97.30
C ARG A 951 -19.14 41.36 -97.91
N ARG A 952 -18.93 42.63 -98.27
CA ARG A 952 -19.92 43.46 -98.97
C ARG A 952 -20.36 42.79 -100.28
N GLN A 953 -21.66 42.78 -100.56
CA GLN A 953 -22.21 42.35 -101.85
C GLN A 953 -21.70 43.27 -102.98
N LYS A 954 -21.32 42.67 -104.11
CA LYS A 954 -21.04 43.44 -105.34
C LYS A 954 -22.38 43.92 -105.94
N PRO A 955 -22.48 45.18 -106.41
CA PRO A 955 -23.67 45.64 -107.10
C PRO A 955 -23.82 44.97 -108.47
N LYS A 956 -25.06 44.67 -108.87
CA LYS A 956 -25.38 44.35 -110.27
C LYS A 956 -25.48 45.66 -111.06
N ILE A 957 -24.89 45.67 -112.25
CA ILE A 957 -25.25 46.55 -113.35
C ILE A 957 -25.75 45.61 -114.46
N ASN A 958 -26.80 46.05 -115.16
CA ASN A 958 -27.69 45.26 -116.04
C ASN A 958 -27.02 44.16 -116.87
#